data_AF-A0A3B0JQR5-F1
#
_entry.id   AF-A0A3B0JQR5-F1
#
_cell.length_a   1.000
_cell.length_b   1.000
_cell.length_c   1.000
_cell.angle_alpha   90.00
_cell.angle_beta   90.00
_cell.angle_gamma   90.00
#
_symmetry.space_group_name_H-M   'P 1'
#
loop_
_entity.id
_entity.type
_entity.pdbx_description
1 polymer ?
#
loop_
_entity_poly.entity_id
_entity_poly.type
_entity_poly.pdbx_seq_one_letter_code
_entity_poly.pdbx_strand_id
1 'polypeptide(L)'
;MAVDRRLHLWLCIWLCLRLRCCLCEQQEFDFCAQGACFEGTGPHLACTHSRTFDSAACPAGAQLLRIDNSLARYIVREHNVARNQVARGTFHKLPAAQRMLTVHWDERLAWLAELSVMKCLLQRHSCIRSPSYQLPGQNEAYNKFRGDQDPLKILRSQLKAWQDEYIYVDLTTILGGNNLTKQDVGHYLQMITASVEGIGCAMALYTKDKWTYHLTKCVYSCYHDCLPIYPTGHLPGELCRFGINQAYRALCSDKERLMCDESDCCDLTDPKSAPLDEAHDSQNIAARYRNFAMPGKPLGRSRRAAYKEVFKLNTNDLHNSSHTKWNSMWPQVAAFPRDFCFLPFSCFANMKRWGSMLWYAAALLLLVQVCAKKMPKYCKRMKRPSKTRTDYCSVASCAGQANIGCKNEMKFITGCVGNMFNISAATRNFIVRQHNTYRNIVARGKLHDLPPSGRMLKMQWHEELAELARFAAYRCSIGKVYRCFATMEYAGAGYNMAYNKFPGEQDYLKIVRAQLKTWYEQYQYSNAKSIVTGKAPGGQEIGHFLQIVSGLSDRIGCAIFRSRHFGFNYQALICAYSCSKPTKVPVYKLSRIPAEHCTCGSDHNHKNLCSAFERVPSCEAEPPKDLAHDMTVMGLDYESTWNLDKKALNTSNPVQNVANFIEGQAT
;
A
#
# COMPACT_ATOMS: atom_id res chain seq x y z
N MET A 1 -13.17 -55.90 42.33
CA MET A 1 -12.57 -54.58 42.58
C MET A 1 -12.44 -53.84 41.25
N ALA A 2 -13.53 -53.22 40.81
CA ALA A 2 -13.58 -52.42 39.59
C ALA A 2 -13.54 -50.95 40.00
N VAL A 3 -12.35 -50.46 40.39
CA VAL A 3 -12.14 -49.05 40.67
C VAL A 3 -11.95 -48.33 39.33
N ASP A 4 -13.10 -47.93 38.82
CA ASP A 4 -13.39 -46.67 38.14
C ASP A 4 -12.37 -46.08 37.15
N ARG A 5 -12.36 -46.65 35.93
CA ARG A 5 -11.74 -46.01 34.75
C ARG A 5 -12.35 -44.65 34.40
N ARG A 6 -13.55 -44.30 34.90
CA ARG A 6 -14.13 -42.97 34.68
C ARG A 6 -13.45 -41.95 35.58
N LEU A 7 -13.09 -42.30 36.81
CA LEU A 7 -12.35 -41.41 37.70
C LEU A 7 -11.00 -40.97 37.10
N HIS A 8 -10.27 -41.89 36.46
CA HIS A 8 -9.02 -41.56 35.76
C HIS A 8 -9.25 -40.66 34.54
N LEU A 9 -10.32 -40.88 33.77
CA LEU A 9 -10.65 -40.02 32.63
C LEU A 9 -11.04 -38.60 33.08
N TRP A 10 -11.81 -38.49 34.16
CA TRP A 10 -12.18 -37.20 34.74
C TRP A 10 -10.98 -36.49 35.37
N LEU A 11 -10.06 -37.21 36.03
CA LEU A 11 -8.80 -36.67 36.53
C LEU A 11 -7.87 -36.21 35.39
N CYS A 12 -7.79 -36.95 34.29
CA CYS A 12 -7.02 -36.53 33.11
C CYS A 12 -7.66 -35.32 32.41
N ILE A 13 -8.99 -35.26 32.28
CA ILE A 13 -9.68 -34.09 31.72
C ILE A 13 -9.51 -32.88 32.65
N TRP A 14 -9.57 -33.08 33.97
CA TRP A 14 -9.37 -32.01 34.95
C TRP A 14 -7.91 -31.53 35.01
N LEU A 15 -6.93 -32.44 34.90
CA LEU A 15 -5.51 -32.09 34.72
C LEU A 15 -5.29 -31.39 33.38
N CYS A 16 -5.88 -31.83 32.28
CA CYS A 16 -5.76 -31.18 30.97
C CYS A 16 -6.46 -29.80 30.94
N LEU A 17 -7.57 -29.63 31.66
CA LEU A 17 -8.23 -28.33 31.84
C LEU A 17 -7.43 -27.39 32.74
N ARG A 18 -6.70 -27.90 33.74
CA ARG A 18 -5.77 -27.11 34.56
C ARG A 18 -4.43 -26.83 33.87
N LEU A 19 -3.92 -27.76 33.06
CA LEU A 19 -2.67 -27.63 32.28
C LEU A 19 -2.86 -26.82 30.99
N ARG A 20 -4.09 -26.60 30.52
CA ARG A 20 -4.41 -25.61 29.46
C ARG A 20 -4.50 -24.17 29.97
N CYS A 21 -4.37 -23.95 31.27
CA CYS A 21 -4.09 -22.64 31.84
C CYS A 21 -2.58 -22.39 31.94
N CYS A 22 -1.78 -22.82 30.95
CA CYS A 22 -0.54 -22.12 30.66
C CYS A 22 -0.94 -20.68 30.33
N LEU A 23 -0.75 -19.82 31.32
CA LEU A 23 -0.80 -18.38 31.26
C LEU A 23 -0.14 -17.92 29.95
N CYS A 24 -0.95 -17.62 28.94
CA CYS A 24 -0.58 -16.56 28.02
C CYS A 24 -0.85 -15.28 28.83
N GLU A 25 0.08 -14.96 29.73
CA GLU A 25 0.14 -13.65 30.34
C GLU A 25 0.38 -12.69 29.18
N GLN A 26 -0.70 -12.09 28.66
CA GLN A 26 -0.60 -11.07 27.64
C GLN A 26 0.15 -9.90 28.26
N GLN A 27 1.46 -9.89 28.06
CA GLN A 27 2.33 -8.81 28.51
C GLN A 27 1.78 -7.52 27.91
N GLU A 28 1.41 -6.59 28.79
CA GLU A 28 0.89 -5.29 28.37
C GLU A 28 1.94 -4.59 27.52
N PHE A 29 1.55 -4.06 26.36
CA PHE A 29 2.50 -3.44 25.45
C PHE A 29 3.08 -2.18 26.08
N ASP A 30 4.38 -2.22 26.37
CA ASP A 30 5.09 -1.07 26.92
C ASP A 30 5.34 -0.03 25.82
N PHE A 31 4.52 1.02 25.83
CA PHE A 31 4.62 2.14 24.91
C PHE A 31 5.92 2.96 25.07
N CYS A 32 6.63 2.82 26.19
CA CYS A 32 7.91 3.49 26.42
C CYS A 32 9.12 2.62 26.09
N ALA A 33 8.93 1.36 25.73
CA ALA A 33 10.02 0.46 25.39
C ALA A 33 10.79 0.91 24.14
N GLN A 34 12.08 0.55 24.09
CA GLN A 34 13.01 0.90 23.00
C GLN A 34 12.58 0.36 21.61
N GLY A 35 11.65 -0.61 21.56
CA GLY A 35 11.07 -1.16 20.34
C GLY A 35 9.61 -0.75 20.07
N ALA A 36 9.01 0.11 20.91
CA ALA A 36 7.62 0.56 20.71
C ALA A 36 7.47 1.45 19.46
N CYS A 37 8.56 2.12 19.11
CA CYS A 37 8.66 3.06 18.00
C CYS A 37 9.92 2.79 17.19
N PHE A 38 9.93 3.25 15.94
CA PHE A 38 11.13 3.20 15.11
C PHE A 38 12.21 4.11 15.64
N GLU A 39 13.47 3.69 15.49
CA GLU A 39 14.60 4.56 15.77
C GLU A 39 14.46 5.89 15.02
N GLY A 40 14.60 7.00 15.75
CA GLY A 40 14.47 8.35 15.22
C GLY A 40 13.04 8.90 15.12
N THR A 41 11.99 8.17 15.54
CA THR A 41 10.60 8.69 15.57
C THR A 41 10.22 9.40 16.88
N GLY A 42 11.14 9.50 17.84
CA GLY A 42 10.83 10.08 19.16
C GLY A 42 9.95 9.16 20.02
N PRO A 43 9.49 9.63 21.19
CA PRO A 43 8.68 8.81 22.08
C PRO A 43 7.30 8.51 21.49
N HIS A 44 6.76 7.34 21.81
CA HIS A 44 5.39 6.98 21.47
C HIS A 44 4.39 7.99 22.05
N LEU A 45 3.30 8.30 21.34
CA LEU A 45 2.26 9.22 21.83
C LEU A 45 1.76 8.89 23.24
N ALA A 46 1.56 7.59 23.50
CA ALA A 46 1.09 7.08 24.77
C ALA A 46 2.20 6.92 25.83
N CYS A 47 3.49 7.00 25.44
CA CYS A 47 4.55 6.99 26.42
C CYS A 47 4.45 8.26 27.27
N THR A 48 4.48 8.10 28.60
CA THR A 48 4.37 9.16 29.62
C THR A 48 3.11 10.04 29.53
N HIS A 49 2.09 9.66 28.76
CA HIS A 49 0.86 10.44 28.67
C HIS A 49 -0.02 10.26 29.92
N SER A 50 -0.29 11.35 30.64
CA SER A 50 -1.06 11.37 31.89
C SER A 50 -2.57 11.13 31.73
N ARG A 51 -3.05 11.00 30.48
CA ARG A 51 -4.48 10.96 30.10
C ARG A 51 -5.26 12.19 30.57
N THR A 52 -4.55 13.29 30.76
CA THR A 52 -5.11 14.62 30.98
C THR A 52 -4.71 15.53 29.83
N PHE A 53 -5.40 16.65 29.67
CA PHE A 53 -4.95 17.69 28.75
C PHE A 53 -3.56 18.19 29.13
N ASP A 54 -2.72 18.40 28.12
CA ASP A 54 -1.38 18.96 28.30
C ASP A 54 -1.49 20.40 28.80
N SER A 55 -1.13 20.64 30.07
CA SER A 55 -1.26 21.95 30.70
C SER A 55 -0.37 23.04 30.08
N ALA A 56 0.69 22.66 29.36
CA ALA A 56 1.57 23.60 28.69
C ALA A 56 1.02 24.00 27.31
N ALA A 57 0.34 23.08 26.61
CA ALA A 57 -0.17 23.31 25.26
C ALA A 57 -1.66 23.71 25.21
N CYS A 58 -2.47 23.17 26.10
CA CYS A 58 -3.92 23.34 26.11
C CYS A 58 -4.37 24.49 27.03
N PRO A 59 -5.32 25.33 26.59
CA PRO A 59 -5.94 26.32 27.47
C PRO A 59 -6.72 25.69 28.63
N ALA A 60 -6.85 26.44 29.72
CA ALA A 60 -7.73 26.07 30.83
C ALA A 60 -9.18 25.88 30.34
N GLY A 61 -9.82 24.79 30.78
CA GLY A 61 -11.18 24.45 30.36
C GLY A 61 -11.29 23.73 29.02
N ALA A 62 -10.19 23.20 28.48
CA ALA A 62 -10.25 22.24 27.37
C ALA A 62 -11.08 21.00 27.75
N GLN A 63 -11.92 20.55 26.83
CA GLN A 63 -12.88 19.47 27.05
C GLN A 63 -12.74 18.41 25.96
N LEU A 64 -12.76 17.15 26.39
CA LEU A 64 -12.88 16.01 25.47
C LEU A 64 -14.37 15.86 25.14
N LEU A 65 -14.72 15.91 23.86
CA LEU A 65 -16.08 15.69 23.41
C LEU A 65 -16.32 14.19 23.22
N ARG A 66 -17.33 13.68 23.92
CA ARG A 66 -17.67 12.25 23.89
C ARG A 66 -18.18 11.83 22.52
N ILE A 67 -17.49 10.87 21.90
CA ILE A 67 -18.01 10.13 20.75
C ILE A 67 -18.75 8.90 21.29
N ASP A 68 -20.07 8.90 21.15
CA ASP A 68 -20.86 7.72 21.48
C ASP A 68 -21.02 6.78 20.28
N ASN A 69 -21.66 5.63 20.52
CA ASN A 69 -21.86 4.61 19.49
C ASN A 69 -22.68 5.12 18.29
N SER A 70 -23.56 6.12 18.46
CA SER A 70 -24.28 6.70 17.33
C SER A 70 -23.33 7.53 16.46
N LEU A 71 -22.48 8.33 17.09
CA LEU A 71 -21.51 9.16 16.39
C LEU A 71 -20.38 8.35 15.76
N ALA A 72 -19.86 7.33 16.45
CA ALA A 72 -18.90 6.37 15.90
C ALA A 72 -19.46 5.69 14.65
N ARG A 73 -20.71 5.22 14.69
CA ARG A 73 -21.40 4.63 13.52
C ARG A 73 -21.55 5.64 12.38
N TYR A 74 -21.81 6.91 12.68
CA TYR A 74 -21.86 7.96 11.68
C TYR A 74 -20.50 8.12 10.99
N ILE A 75 -19.41 8.27 11.75
CA ILE A 75 -18.04 8.41 11.20
C ILE A 75 -17.70 7.20 10.31
N VAL A 76 -17.91 5.98 10.80
CA VAL A 76 -17.65 4.73 10.05
C VAL A 76 -18.48 4.69 8.76
N ARG A 77 -19.76 5.07 8.83
CA ARG A 77 -20.64 5.12 7.65
C ARG A 77 -20.11 6.10 6.61
N GLU A 78 -19.73 7.31 7.00
CA GLU A 78 -19.22 8.32 6.07
C GLU A 78 -17.93 7.83 5.36
N HIS A 79 -17.04 7.13 6.07
CA HIS A 79 -15.86 6.51 5.46
C HIS A 79 -16.25 5.42 4.47
N ASN A 80 -17.13 4.49 4.85
CA ASN A 80 -17.54 3.40 3.98
C ASN A 80 -18.37 3.88 2.77
N VAL A 81 -19.11 5.00 2.89
CA VAL A 81 -19.78 5.66 1.76
C VAL A 81 -18.74 6.16 0.74
N ALA A 82 -17.73 6.92 1.18
CA ALA A 82 -16.67 7.42 0.31
C ALA A 82 -15.89 6.27 -0.37
N ARG A 83 -15.51 5.24 0.42
CA ARG A 83 -14.82 4.04 -0.07
C ARG A 83 -15.64 3.29 -1.11
N ASN A 84 -16.92 3.03 -0.82
CA ASN A 84 -17.81 2.30 -1.73
C ASN A 84 -18.09 3.09 -3.01
N GLN A 85 -18.13 4.43 -2.93
CA GLN A 85 -18.30 5.28 -4.11
C GLN A 85 -17.14 5.16 -5.08
N VAL A 86 -15.90 5.30 -4.61
CA VAL A 86 -14.71 5.17 -5.46
C VAL A 86 -14.50 3.73 -5.92
N ALA A 87 -14.71 2.74 -5.05
CA ALA A 87 -14.48 1.34 -5.35
C ALA A 87 -15.33 0.80 -6.51
N ARG A 88 -16.51 1.40 -6.77
CA ARG A 88 -17.37 1.05 -7.92
C ARG A 88 -16.71 1.28 -9.28
N GLY A 89 -15.74 2.19 -9.38
CA GLY A 89 -15.05 2.50 -10.63
C GLY A 89 -15.83 3.37 -11.62
N THR A 90 -16.97 3.92 -11.22
CA THR A 90 -17.78 4.85 -12.03
C THR A 90 -17.67 6.30 -11.55
N PHE A 91 -16.91 6.55 -10.49
CA PHE A 91 -16.80 7.84 -9.85
C PHE A 91 -15.54 8.57 -10.31
N HIS A 92 -15.69 9.81 -10.80
CA HIS A 92 -14.59 10.70 -11.20
C HIS A 92 -13.56 10.06 -12.17
N LYS A 93 -14.02 9.17 -13.06
CA LYS A 93 -13.16 8.40 -14.00
C LYS A 93 -12.06 7.57 -13.31
N LEU A 94 -12.20 7.33 -12.01
CA LEU A 94 -11.33 6.44 -11.26
C LEU A 94 -11.73 4.97 -11.50
N PRO A 95 -10.78 4.04 -11.62
CA PRO A 95 -11.04 2.62 -11.86
C PRO A 95 -11.65 1.93 -10.63
N ALA A 96 -12.27 0.76 -10.83
CA ALA A 96 -12.83 -0.01 -9.73
C ALA A 96 -11.73 -0.52 -8.78
N ALA A 97 -12.05 -0.64 -7.50
CA ALA A 97 -11.14 -1.21 -6.52
C ALA A 97 -11.35 -2.73 -6.42
N GLN A 98 -10.33 -3.51 -6.74
CA GLN A 98 -10.39 -4.97 -6.75
C GLN A 98 -10.47 -5.56 -5.32
N ARG A 99 -9.93 -4.86 -4.33
CA ARG A 99 -9.95 -5.24 -2.90
C ARG A 99 -9.91 -3.98 -2.04
N MET A 100 -11.06 -3.56 -1.53
CA MET A 100 -11.20 -2.39 -0.64
C MET A 100 -11.91 -2.87 0.63
N LEU A 101 -11.23 -2.87 1.77
CA LEU A 101 -11.81 -3.39 3.01
C LEU A 101 -12.96 -2.50 3.50
N THR A 102 -13.96 -3.10 4.14
CA THR A 102 -14.96 -2.35 4.89
C THR A 102 -14.36 -1.94 6.24
N VAL A 103 -14.43 -0.65 6.56
CA VAL A 103 -13.87 -0.10 7.80
C VAL A 103 -14.85 -0.30 8.95
N HIS A 104 -14.34 -0.65 10.13
CA HIS A 104 -15.09 -0.71 11.38
C HIS A 104 -14.50 0.23 12.44
N TRP A 105 -15.27 0.53 13.49
CA TRP A 105 -14.77 1.29 14.64
C TRP A 105 -13.84 0.42 15.48
N ASP A 106 -12.66 0.95 15.82
CA ASP A 106 -11.71 0.30 16.71
C ASP A 106 -11.42 1.21 17.93
N GLU A 107 -11.73 0.70 19.12
CA GLU A 107 -11.59 1.46 20.37
C GLU A 107 -10.12 1.73 20.75
N ARG A 108 -9.17 0.91 20.30
CA ARG A 108 -7.73 1.16 20.56
C ARG A 108 -7.23 2.34 19.74
N LEU A 109 -7.67 2.43 18.49
CA LEU A 109 -7.39 3.58 17.63
C LEU A 109 -8.07 4.85 18.15
N ALA A 110 -9.29 4.74 18.67
CA ALA A 110 -10.01 5.87 19.27
C ALA A 110 -9.29 6.38 20.51
N TRP A 111 -8.81 5.48 21.37
CA TRP A 111 -8.00 5.84 22.52
C TRP A 111 -6.71 6.59 22.13
N LEU A 112 -5.98 6.13 21.09
CA LEU A 112 -4.83 6.87 20.57
C LEU A 112 -5.22 8.26 20.05
N ALA A 113 -6.38 8.39 19.41
CA ALA A 113 -6.91 9.67 18.98
C ALA A 113 -7.24 10.59 20.17
N GLU A 114 -7.76 10.05 21.29
CA GLU A 114 -8.03 10.82 22.52
C GLU A 114 -6.75 11.43 23.08
N LEU A 115 -5.69 10.63 23.23
CA LEU A 115 -4.38 11.14 23.66
C LEU A 115 -3.85 12.23 22.70
N SER A 116 -4.14 12.07 21.41
CA SER A 116 -3.71 13.02 20.40
C SER A 116 -4.41 14.37 20.51
N VAL A 117 -5.74 14.39 20.72
CA VAL A 117 -6.49 15.64 20.88
C VAL A 117 -6.24 16.32 22.23
N MET A 118 -5.85 15.55 23.26
CA MET A 118 -5.45 16.07 24.58
C MET A 118 -4.18 16.93 24.54
N LYS A 119 -3.46 16.98 23.41
CA LYS A 119 -2.36 17.91 23.20
C LYS A 119 -2.78 19.28 22.65
N CYS A 120 -4.02 19.43 22.16
CA CYS A 120 -4.54 20.67 21.54
C CYS A 120 -3.68 21.21 20.37
N LEU A 121 -2.93 20.34 19.69
CA LEU A 121 -2.05 20.70 18.58
C LEU A 121 -2.50 20.04 17.28
N LEU A 122 -2.61 20.85 16.22
CA LEU A 122 -2.84 20.38 14.85
C LEU A 122 -1.54 19.89 14.23
N GLN A 123 -1.05 18.76 14.73
CA GLN A 123 0.12 18.08 14.21
C GLN A 123 -0.05 16.57 14.31
N ARG A 124 0.44 15.86 13.29
CA ARG A 124 0.57 14.41 13.30
C ARG A 124 1.60 13.96 14.32
N HIS A 125 1.36 12.82 14.95
CA HIS A 125 2.34 12.19 15.82
C HIS A 125 3.31 11.33 15.00
N SER A 126 4.58 11.43 15.34
CA SER A 126 5.66 10.67 14.71
C SER A 126 5.58 9.17 15.03
N CYS A 127 5.04 8.79 16.19
CA CYS A 127 4.83 7.41 16.57
C CYS A 127 3.53 7.18 17.36
N ILE A 128 2.66 6.34 16.81
CA ILE A 128 1.37 5.89 17.37
C ILE A 128 1.17 4.37 17.14
N ARG A 129 2.28 3.65 16.99
CA ARG A 129 2.33 2.21 16.68
C ARG A 129 1.73 1.38 17.80
N SER A 130 1.08 0.28 17.43
CA SER A 130 0.64 -0.75 18.36
C SER A 130 1.04 -2.14 17.86
N PRO A 131 0.95 -3.19 18.69
CA PRO A 131 1.15 -4.57 18.23
C PRO A 131 0.26 -4.95 17.05
N SER A 132 -0.99 -4.47 17.04
CA SER A 132 -1.97 -4.79 15.99
C SER A 132 -1.84 -3.89 14.74
N TYR A 133 -1.29 -2.69 14.89
CA TYR A 133 -1.20 -1.68 13.83
C TYR A 133 0.20 -1.07 13.81
N GLN A 134 1.06 -1.56 12.92
CA GLN A 134 2.47 -1.14 12.87
C GLN A 134 2.66 0.19 12.13
N LEU A 135 1.83 0.46 11.12
CA LEU A 135 1.85 1.67 10.29
C LEU A 135 0.49 2.38 10.29
N PRO A 136 0.00 2.86 11.44
CA PRO A 136 -1.30 3.53 11.51
C PRO A 136 -1.29 4.89 10.81
N GLY A 137 -2.41 5.20 10.14
CA GLY A 137 -2.62 6.48 9.47
C GLY A 137 -3.27 7.54 10.37
N GLN A 138 -3.24 8.81 9.96
CA GLN A 138 -3.77 9.94 10.75
C GLN A 138 -4.42 10.99 9.85
N ASN A 139 -5.66 11.39 10.17
CA ASN A 139 -6.30 12.60 9.65
C ASN A 139 -6.62 13.55 10.80
N GLU A 140 -6.51 14.85 10.54
CA GLU A 140 -6.75 15.90 11.53
C GLU A 140 -7.41 17.11 10.89
N ALA A 141 -8.34 17.72 11.62
CA ALA A 141 -9.03 18.91 11.19
C ALA A 141 -9.35 19.77 12.41
N TYR A 142 -9.32 21.08 12.22
CA TYR A 142 -9.89 21.98 13.20
C TYR A 142 -10.76 23.04 12.53
N ASN A 143 -11.76 23.50 13.27
CA ASN A 143 -12.45 24.74 12.96
C ASN A 143 -12.27 25.68 14.14
N LYS A 144 -12.15 26.97 13.85
CA LYS A 144 -12.22 28.03 14.85
C LYS A 144 -13.44 28.90 14.58
N PHE A 145 -14.16 29.27 15.61
CA PHE A 145 -15.38 30.06 15.52
C PHE A 145 -15.57 30.94 16.75
N ARG A 146 -16.49 31.90 16.65
CA ARG A 146 -16.94 32.76 17.76
C ARG A 146 -18.33 32.31 18.19
N GLY A 147 -18.56 32.27 19.50
CA GLY A 147 -19.83 31.87 20.08
C GLY A 147 -20.02 30.35 20.12
N ASP A 148 -21.21 29.92 20.54
CA ASP A 148 -21.56 28.51 20.64
C ASP A 148 -21.93 27.95 19.26
N GLN A 149 -21.49 26.73 18.97
CA GLN A 149 -21.78 26.00 17.73
C GLN A 149 -21.98 24.53 18.05
N ASP A 150 -22.94 23.90 17.37
CA ASP A 150 -23.15 22.46 17.48
C ASP A 150 -21.90 21.68 17.02
N PRO A 151 -21.20 20.97 17.92
CA PRO A 151 -20.02 20.18 17.56
C PRO A 151 -20.30 19.14 16.48
N LEU A 152 -21.52 18.60 16.43
CA LEU A 152 -21.90 17.61 15.41
C LEU A 152 -21.93 18.24 14.01
N LYS A 153 -22.43 19.48 13.88
CA LYS A 153 -22.41 20.21 12.61
C LYS A 153 -20.98 20.47 12.15
N ILE A 154 -20.07 20.80 13.08
CA ILE A 154 -18.66 21.03 12.77
C ILE A 154 -17.99 19.73 12.31
N LEU A 155 -18.15 18.63 13.05
CA LEU A 155 -17.63 17.32 12.64
C LEU A 155 -18.11 16.93 11.23
N ARG A 156 -19.41 17.10 10.93
CA ARG A 156 -19.96 16.83 9.60
C ARG A 156 -19.26 17.65 8.52
N SER A 157 -19.01 18.93 8.79
CA SER A 157 -18.28 19.81 7.87
C SER A 157 -16.84 19.35 7.67
N GLN A 158 -16.15 18.90 8.72
CA GLN A 158 -14.78 18.42 8.65
C GLN A 158 -14.66 17.14 7.83
N LEU A 159 -15.53 16.14 8.10
CA LEU A 159 -15.57 14.91 7.31
C LEU A 159 -15.94 15.19 5.86
N LYS A 160 -16.87 16.12 5.61
CA LYS A 160 -17.21 16.54 4.26
C LYS A 160 -16.03 17.20 3.55
N ALA A 161 -15.27 18.06 4.23
CA ALA A 161 -14.08 18.68 3.64
C ALA A 161 -13.03 17.63 3.24
N TRP A 162 -12.77 16.64 4.10
CA TRP A 162 -11.91 15.51 3.75
C TRP A 162 -12.44 14.70 2.58
N GLN A 163 -13.77 14.51 2.48
CA GLN A 163 -14.36 13.82 1.33
C GLN A 163 -14.19 14.64 0.06
N ASP A 164 -14.53 15.92 0.09
CA ASP A 164 -14.57 16.82 -1.09
C ASP A 164 -13.21 17.00 -1.77
N GLU A 165 -12.10 16.67 -1.11
CA GLU A 165 -10.77 16.54 -1.73
C GLU A 165 -10.77 15.57 -2.93
N TYR A 166 -11.75 14.67 -3.07
CA TYR A 166 -11.91 13.79 -4.24
C TYR A 166 -11.87 14.53 -5.58
N ILE A 167 -12.29 15.80 -5.63
CA ILE A 167 -12.32 16.59 -6.87
C ILE A 167 -10.93 16.82 -7.46
N TYR A 168 -9.90 16.63 -6.65
CA TYR A 168 -8.49 16.78 -7.01
C TYR A 168 -7.77 15.44 -7.14
N VAL A 169 -8.49 14.31 -7.07
CA VAL A 169 -7.89 12.96 -7.12
C VAL A 169 -8.12 12.33 -8.49
N ASP A 170 -7.03 12.07 -9.19
CA ASP A 170 -7.03 11.37 -10.47
C ASP A 170 -6.38 9.98 -10.35
N LEU A 171 -6.35 9.25 -11.47
CA LEU A 171 -5.73 7.93 -11.54
C LEU A 171 -4.25 7.97 -11.17
N THR A 172 -3.52 9.03 -11.50
CA THR A 172 -2.10 9.15 -11.17
C THR A 172 -1.92 9.21 -9.66
N THR A 173 -2.75 9.97 -8.95
CA THR A 173 -2.77 10.04 -7.48
C THR A 173 -3.06 8.67 -6.86
N ILE A 174 -4.05 7.93 -7.36
CA ILE A 174 -4.37 6.57 -6.87
C ILE A 174 -3.19 5.60 -7.04
N LEU A 175 -2.45 5.74 -8.14
CA LEU A 175 -1.28 4.92 -8.44
C LEU A 175 0.01 5.45 -7.79
N GLY A 176 -0.07 6.48 -6.94
CA GLY A 176 1.06 7.00 -6.17
C GLY A 176 1.92 8.05 -6.87
N GLY A 177 1.40 8.61 -7.96
CA GLY A 177 1.87 9.85 -8.56
C GLY A 177 1.55 11.07 -7.70
N ASN A 178 2.14 12.22 -8.05
CA ASN A 178 1.74 13.48 -7.42
C ASN A 178 0.38 13.91 -7.96
N ASN A 179 -0.42 14.49 -7.08
CA ASN A 179 -1.63 15.18 -7.46
C ASN A 179 -1.29 16.30 -8.46
N LEU A 180 -1.79 16.19 -9.69
CA LEU A 180 -1.54 17.14 -10.78
C LEU A 180 -2.04 18.56 -10.45
N THR A 181 -3.00 18.68 -9.54
CA THR A 181 -3.56 19.97 -9.11
C THR A 181 -2.74 20.65 -8.00
N LYS A 182 -1.73 19.95 -7.45
CA LYS A 182 -0.91 20.38 -6.30
C LYS A 182 -1.71 20.68 -5.02
N GLN A 183 -2.98 20.28 -4.96
CA GLN A 183 -3.81 20.37 -3.75
C GLN A 183 -3.47 19.26 -2.77
N ASP A 184 -3.60 19.53 -1.47
CA ASP A 184 -3.53 18.49 -0.45
C ASP A 184 -4.79 17.63 -0.53
N VAL A 185 -4.60 16.35 -0.81
CA VAL A 185 -5.65 15.33 -0.93
C VAL A 185 -5.42 14.19 0.06
N GLY A 186 -4.47 14.35 0.97
CA GLY A 186 -4.04 13.30 1.88
C GLY A 186 -5.17 12.80 2.77
N HIS A 187 -6.13 13.66 3.13
CA HIS A 187 -7.25 13.23 3.96
C HIS A 187 -8.16 12.27 3.20
N TYR A 188 -8.54 12.59 1.97
CA TYR A 188 -9.34 11.70 1.14
C TYR A 188 -8.62 10.38 0.86
N LEU A 189 -7.35 10.43 0.45
CA LEU A 189 -6.55 9.23 0.19
C LEU A 189 -6.49 8.31 1.40
N GLN A 190 -6.31 8.87 2.60
CA GLN A 190 -6.35 8.13 3.84
C GLN A 190 -7.73 7.48 4.10
N MET A 191 -8.84 8.18 3.81
CA MET A 191 -10.18 7.60 3.92
C MET A 191 -10.40 6.42 2.96
N ILE A 192 -9.84 6.50 1.75
CA ILE A 192 -10.03 5.50 0.67
C ILE A 192 -8.89 4.48 0.53
N THR A 193 -7.94 4.44 1.46
CA THR A 193 -6.84 3.47 1.44
C THR A 193 -7.37 2.06 1.65
N ALA A 194 -7.19 1.18 0.67
CA ALA A 194 -7.84 -0.14 0.64
C ALA A 194 -7.54 -1.05 1.82
N SER A 195 -6.34 -0.97 2.37
CA SER A 195 -5.87 -1.76 3.51
C SER A 195 -6.35 -1.28 4.86
N VAL A 196 -6.97 -0.11 4.95
CA VAL A 196 -7.59 0.36 6.20
C VAL A 196 -8.78 -0.54 6.52
N GLU A 197 -8.69 -1.25 7.64
CA GLU A 197 -9.76 -2.09 8.20
C GLU A 197 -10.44 -1.44 9.40
N GLY A 198 -9.73 -0.60 10.15
CA GLY A 198 -10.21 0.00 11.39
C GLY A 198 -9.96 1.50 11.44
N ILE A 199 -10.87 2.23 12.11
CA ILE A 199 -10.74 3.64 12.42
C ILE A 199 -11.17 3.91 13.86
N GLY A 200 -10.52 4.84 14.52
CA GLY A 200 -11.01 5.44 15.76
C GLY A 200 -10.68 6.92 15.79
N CYS A 201 -11.59 7.73 16.32
CA CYS A 201 -11.45 9.18 16.34
C CYS A 201 -11.69 9.74 17.74
N ALA A 202 -11.26 10.98 17.95
CA ALA A 202 -11.57 11.76 19.14
C ALA A 202 -11.70 13.24 18.78
N MET A 203 -12.35 13.98 19.68
CA MET A 203 -12.63 15.41 19.49
C MET A 203 -12.34 16.18 20.76
N ALA A 204 -11.70 17.34 20.63
CA ALA A 204 -11.49 18.28 21.73
C ALA A 204 -12.07 19.66 21.40
N LEU A 205 -12.65 20.29 22.42
CA LEU A 205 -13.16 21.65 22.38
C LEU A 205 -12.38 22.50 23.38
N TYR A 206 -11.80 23.62 22.93
CA TYR A 206 -11.07 24.52 23.82
C TYR A 206 -11.14 25.96 23.31
N THR A 207 -11.00 26.92 24.23
CA THR A 207 -11.04 28.34 23.89
C THR A 207 -9.66 28.96 24.06
N LYS A 208 -9.15 29.59 23.01
CA LYS A 208 -7.88 30.31 23.00
C LYS A 208 -8.06 31.64 22.28
N ASP A 209 -7.63 32.74 22.88
CA ASP A 209 -7.66 34.09 22.27
C ASP A 209 -9.05 34.52 21.75
N LYS A 210 -10.10 34.26 22.55
CA LYS A 210 -11.53 34.51 22.20
C LYS A 210 -12.06 33.69 21.01
N TRP A 211 -11.34 32.68 20.57
CA TRP A 211 -11.78 31.72 19.58
C TRP A 211 -12.02 30.36 20.22
N THR A 212 -13.13 29.74 19.90
CA THR A 212 -13.40 28.34 20.25
C THR A 212 -12.91 27.45 19.12
N TYR A 213 -12.08 26.46 19.46
CA TYR A 213 -11.49 25.49 18.57
C TYR A 213 -12.18 24.14 18.76
N HIS A 214 -12.63 23.56 17.66
CA HIS A 214 -13.09 22.17 17.60
C HIS A 214 -12.08 21.35 16.80
N LEU A 215 -11.25 20.58 17.51
CA LEU A 215 -10.21 19.72 16.94
C LEU A 215 -10.72 18.29 16.84
N THR A 216 -10.70 17.72 15.64
CA THR A 216 -10.98 16.30 15.39
C THR A 216 -9.73 15.62 14.90
N LYS A 217 -9.43 14.45 15.47
CA LYS A 217 -8.37 13.57 14.97
C LYS A 217 -8.91 12.16 14.81
N CYS A 218 -8.53 11.51 13.71
CA CYS A 218 -8.85 10.13 13.41
C CYS A 218 -7.56 9.36 13.16
N VAL A 219 -7.45 8.20 13.80
CA VAL A 219 -6.37 7.25 13.62
C VAL A 219 -6.91 6.04 12.86
N TYR A 220 -6.16 5.57 11.87
CA TYR A 220 -6.51 4.48 10.99
C TYR A 220 -5.59 3.30 11.22
N SER A 221 -6.08 2.08 10.99
CA SER A 221 -5.27 0.85 11.10
C SER A 221 -4.08 0.81 10.15
N CYS A 222 -4.12 1.60 9.07
CA CYS A 222 -3.12 1.64 8.02
C CYS A 222 -2.88 3.06 7.52
N TYR A 223 -1.66 3.32 7.06
CA TYR A 223 -1.26 4.58 6.45
C TYR A 223 -1.31 4.51 4.91
N HIS A 224 -1.70 5.62 4.28
CA HIS A 224 -1.98 5.70 2.84
C HIS A 224 -0.75 5.74 1.91
N ASP A 225 0.47 5.79 2.45
CA ASP A 225 1.69 5.73 1.62
C ASP A 225 1.97 4.33 1.05
N CYS A 226 1.15 3.33 1.39
CA CYS A 226 1.15 2.03 0.74
C CYS A 226 0.50 2.15 -0.65
N LEU A 227 1.34 2.12 -1.69
CA LEU A 227 0.88 2.30 -3.08
C LEU A 227 0.60 0.95 -3.78
N PRO A 228 -0.37 0.90 -4.71
CA PRO A 228 -1.37 1.95 -4.98
C PRO A 228 -2.34 2.11 -3.80
N ILE A 229 -2.99 3.27 -3.68
CA ILE A 229 -3.98 3.56 -2.61
C ILE A 229 -5.04 2.46 -2.53
N TYR A 230 -5.43 1.91 -3.69
CA TYR A 230 -6.15 0.66 -3.80
C TYR A 230 -5.78 -0.08 -5.10
N PRO A 231 -5.89 -1.42 -5.15
CA PRO A 231 -5.66 -2.20 -6.36
C PRO A 231 -6.74 -1.88 -7.38
N THR A 232 -6.34 -1.43 -8.56
CA THR A 232 -7.25 -0.93 -9.59
C THR A 232 -7.57 -2.01 -10.64
N GLY A 233 -8.84 -2.16 -11.00
CA GLY A 233 -9.29 -3.15 -11.98
C GLY A 233 -10.64 -2.79 -12.61
N HIS A 234 -11.26 -3.81 -13.22
CA HIS A 234 -12.56 -3.67 -13.89
C HIS A 234 -13.73 -4.06 -12.99
N LEU A 235 -13.54 -5.03 -12.09
CA LEU A 235 -14.60 -5.52 -11.22
C LEU A 235 -14.33 -5.12 -9.77
N PRO A 236 -15.29 -4.45 -9.10
CA PRO A 236 -15.15 -4.14 -7.69
C PRO A 236 -15.15 -5.41 -6.85
N GLY A 237 -14.20 -5.52 -5.93
CA GLY A 237 -14.13 -6.64 -4.98
C GLY A 237 -13.75 -8.00 -5.56
N GLU A 238 -13.25 -8.08 -6.80
CA GLU A 238 -12.83 -9.35 -7.43
C GLU A 238 -11.73 -10.11 -6.67
N LEU A 239 -10.94 -9.39 -5.85
CA LEU A 239 -9.87 -9.94 -5.01
C LEU A 239 -10.29 -10.04 -3.53
N CYS A 240 -11.55 -9.77 -3.18
CA CYS A 240 -12.04 -9.98 -1.81
C CYS A 240 -12.15 -11.48 -1.51
N ARG A 241 -11.44 -11.95 -0.49
CA ARG A 241 -11.36 -13.38 -0.13
C ARG A 241 -12.64 -13.89 0.51
N PHE A 242 -13.27 -13.08 1.35
CA PHE A 242 -14.48 -13.47 2.08
C PHE A 242 -15.76 -12.92 1.44
N GLY A 243 -15.69 -12.61 0.14
CA GLY A 243 -16.77 -11.99 -0.62
C GLY A 243 -16.94 -10.50 -0.33
N ILE A 244 -18.02 -9.93 -0.87
CA ILE A 244 -18.35 -8.51 -0.75
C ILE A 244 -19.26 -8.22 0.46
N ASN A 245 -19.23 -6.99 0.95
CA ASN A 245 -20.15 -6.51 1.97
C ASN A 245 -21.57 -6.32 1.38
N GLN A 246 -22.60 -6.71 2.12
CA GLN A 246 -23.99 -6.64 1.63
C GLN A 246 -24.53 -5.21 1.55
N ALA A 247 -24.15 -4.34 2.49
CA ALA A 247 -24.55 -2.93 2.51
C ALA A 247 -23.69 -2.08 1.55
N TYR A 248 -22.40 -2.39 1.47
CA TYR A 248 -21.43 -1.72 0.61
C TYR A 248 -20.91 -2.67 -0.46
N ARG A 249 -21.69 -2.90 -1.51
CA ARG A 249 -21.43 -3.94 -2.52
C ARG A 249 -20.12 -3.83 -3.29
N ALA A 250 -19.44 -2.68 -3.24
CA ALA A 250 -18.11 -2.52 -3.84
C ALA A 250 -16.95 -2.75 -2.86
N LEU A 251 -17.25 -3.04 -1.59
CA LEU A 251 -16.26 -3.29 -0.54
C LEU A 251 -16.21 -4.77 -0.18
N CYS A 252 -15.08 -5.21 0.36
CA CYS A 252 -14.95 -6.55 0.92
C CYS A 252 -15.78 -6.71 2.19
N SER A 253 -16.23 -7.94 2.44
CA SER A 253 -16.92 -8.38 3.65
C SER A 253 -16.21 -7.92 4.93
N ASP A 254 -16.97 -7.73 6.02
CA ASP A 254 -16.44 -7.38 7.35
C ASP A 254 -15.57 -8.49 7.96
N LYS A 255 -15.50 -9.66 7.31
CA LYS A 255 -14.59 -10.77 7.65
C LYS A 255 -13.21 -10.63 7.03
N GLU A 256 -13.06 -9.75 6.04
CA GLU A 256 -11.76 -9.47 5.43
C GLU A 256 -10.86 -8.79 6.47
N ARG A 257 -9.61 -9.28 6.58
CA ARG A 257 -8.59 -8.76 7.50
C ARG A 257 -7.27 -8.61 6.78
N LEU A 258 -6.55 -7.54 7.07
CA LEU A 258 -5.27 -7.26 6.45
C LEU A 258 -4.38 -6.51 7.45
N MET A 259 -3.26 -7.12 7.84
CA MET A 259 -2.27 -6.44 8.66
C MET A 259 -1.42 -5.51 7.78
N CYS A 260 -1.27 -4.27 8.24
CA CYS A 260 -0.31 -3.32 7.70
C CYS A 260 0.99 -3.41 8.49
N ASP A 261 1.99 -4.05 7.91
CA ASP A 261 3.33 -4.18 8.50
C ASP A 261 4.42 -3.50 7.64
N GLU A 262 5.62 -3.42 8.20
CA GLU A 262 6.77 -2.76 7.57
C GLU A 262 7.35 -3.48 6.36
N SER A 263 7.22 -4.81 6.30
CA SER A 263 7.71 -5.64 5.20
C SER A 263 6.80 -5.60 3.97
N ASP A 264 5.51 -5.36 4.22
CA ASP A 264 4.42 -5.48 3.30
C ASP A 264 3.52 -4.25 3.45
N CYS A 265 3.82 -3.17 2.72
CA CYS A 265 2.74 -2.33 2.20
C CYS A 265 1.70 -3.31 1.65
N CYS A 266 0.55 -3.40 2.32
CA CYS A 266 -0.20 -4.66 2.38
C CYS A 266 -0.33 -5.28 1.00
N ASP A 267 0.03 -6.55 0.84
CA ASP A 267 -0.19 -7.21 -0.43
C ASP A 267 -1.70 -7.44 -0.61
N LEU A 268 -2.34 -6.42 -1.15
CA LEU A 268 -3.75 -6.37 -1.52
C LEU A 268 -4.05 -7.36 -2.66
N THR A 269 -3.00 -7.88 -3.32
CA THR A 269 -3.10 -8.89 -4.39
C THR A 269 -2.83 -10.31 -3.92
N ASP A 270 -2.20 -10.51 -2.74
CA ASP A 270 -2.02 -11.83 -2.14
C ASP A 270 -3.27 -12.24 -1.34
N PRO A 271 -4.00 -13.29 -1.75
CA PRO A 271 -5.12 -13.80 -0.97
C PRO A 271 -4.70 -14.40 0.40
N LYS A 272 -3.41 -14.65 0.63
CA LYS A 272 -2.85 -15.23 1.87
C LYS A 272 -2.28 -14.21 2.86
N SER A 273 -2.36 -12.91 2.58
CA SER A 273 -1.89 -11.84 3.48
C SER A 273 -2.73 -11.66 4.76
N ALA A 274 -3.78 -12.46 4.95
CA ALA A 274 -4.48 -12.56 6.23
C ALA A 274 -3.82 -13.63 7.12
N PRO A 275 -3.58 -13.36 8.42
CA PRO A 275 -3.12 -14.39 9.35
C PRO A 275 -4.03 -15.62 9.28
N LEU A 276 -3.43 -16.80 9.24
CA LEU A 276 -4.15 -18.03 9.53
C LEU A 276 -4.58 -17.96 11.01
N ASP A 277 -5.88 -17.81 11.21
CA ASP A 277 -6.59 -18.06 12.47
C ASP A 277 -5.92 -17.56 13.76
N GLU A 278 -5.96 -16.24 14.00
CA GLU A 278 -6.02 -15.75 15.37
C GLU A 278 -7.21 -14.79 15.51
N ALA A 279 -8.31 -15.34 16.04
CA ALA A 279 -9.40 -14.57 16.60
C ALA A 279 -8.89 -13.85 17.87
N HIS A 280 -8.13 -12.79 17.69
CA HIS A 280 -7.67 -11.97 18.80
C HIS A 280 -8.81 -11.06 19.29
N ASP A 281 -9.62 -11.63 20.18
CA ASP A 281 -10.30 -11.01 21.32
C ASP A 281 -10.51 -9.49 21.31
N SER A 282 -11.29 -8.99 20.34
CA SER A 282 -11.79 -7.61 20.35
C SER A 282 -12.79 -7.37 21.47
N GLN A 283 -13.34 -8.42 22.10
CA GLN A 283 -14.34 -8.31 23.16
C GLN A 283 -13.71 -7.97 24.53
N ASN A 284 -12.58 -8.60 24.92
CA ASN A 284 -11.93 -8.28 26.19
C ASN A 284 -11.07 -7.02 26.14
N ILE A 285 -10.52 -6.66 24.98
CA ILE A 285 -9.82 -5.36 24.79
C ILE A 285 -10.83 -4.22 24.92
N ALA A 286 -11.95 -4.26 24.20
CA ALA A 286 -13.00 -3.25 24.33
C ALA A 286 -13.61 -3.20 25.73
N ALA A 287 -13.57 -4.29 26.52
CA ALA A 287 -13.98 -4.29 27.93
C ALA A 287 -12.91 -3.71 28.86
N ARG A 288 -11.61 -3.98 28.63
CA ARG A 288 -10.48 -3.39 29.38
C ARG A 288 -10.40 -1.87 29.21
N TYR A 289 -10.70 -1.35 28.02
CA TYR A 289 -10.64 0.09 27.73
C TYR A 289 -11.97 0.81 27.97
N ARG A 290 -13.11 0.09 28.07
CA ARG A 290 -14.41 0.67 28.47
C ARG A 290 -14.45 1.19 29.91
N ASN A 291 -13.53 0.74 30.78
CA ASN A 291 -13.46 1.19 32.18
C ASN A 291 -12.89 2.61 32.34
N PHE A 292 -12.53 3.31 31.27
CA PHE A 292 -11.87 4.62 31.34
C PHE A 292 -12.60 5.77 30.63
N ALA A 293 -13.81 5.54 30.08
CA ALA A 293 -14.74 6.65 29.90
C ALA A 293 -15.23 7.07 31.29
N MET A 294 -15.10 8.35 31.65
CA MET A 294 -15.49 8.89 32.96
C MET A 294 -16.80 8.27 33.47
N PRO A 295 -16.89 7.89 34.77
CA PRO A 295 -18.08 7.24 35.30
C PRO A 295 -19.31 8.06 34.95
N GLY A 296 -20.20 7.46 34.17
CA GLY A 296 -21.53 8.01 33.95
C GLY A 296 -22.16 8.25 35.32
N LYS A 297 -22.80 9.42 35.50
CA LYS A 297 -23.65 9.70 36.66
C LYS A 297 -24.50 8.45 36.97
N PRO A 298 -24.71 8.11 38.25
CA PRO A 298 -25.43 6.90 38.63
C PRO A 298 -26.77 6.87 37.90
N LEU A 299 -27.01 5.76 37.20
CA LEU A 299 -28.26 5.46 36.52
C LEU A 299 -29.41 5.63 37.51
N GLY A 300 -30.15 6.73 37.38
CA GLY A 300 -31.48 6.84 37.94
C GLY A 300 -32.31 5.65 37.48
N ARG A 301 -33.04 5.06 38.43
CA ARG A 301 -33.88 3.85 38.31
C ARG A 301 -34.42 3.60 36.91
N SER A 302 -34.28 2.35 36.47
CA SER A 302 -34.64 1.85 35.14
C SER A 302 -35.98 2.39 34.59
N ARG A 303 -35.97 2.70 33.29
CA ARG A 303 -37.14 3.02 32.45
C ARG A 303 -38.18 1.89 32.34
N ARG A 304 -38.05 0.79 33.09
CA ARG A 304 -39.08 -0.26 33.22
C ARG A 304 -40.09 0.01 34.33
N ALA A 305 -39.84 0.96 35.22
CA ALA A 305 -40.80 1.39 36.25
C ALA A 305 -41.61 2.64 35.84
N ALA A 306 -41.15 3.42 34.86
CA ALA A 306 -41.82 4.66 34.43
C ALA A 306 -42.89 4.48 33.33
N TYR A 307 -43.05 3.26 32.79
CA TYR A 307 -44.08 2.94 31.78
C TYR A 307 -45.31 2.24 32.37
N LYS A 308 -45.39 2.09 33.70
CA LYS A 308 -46.51 1.43 34.40
C LYS A 308 -47.40 2.39 35.21
N GLU A 309 -47.06 3.67 35.25
CA GLU A 309 -47.74 4.71 36.06
C GLU A 309 -48.29 5.87 35.19
N VAL A 310 -48.36 5.72 33.86
CA VAL A 310 -48.93 6.74 32.94
C VAL A 310 -50.20 6.23 32.23
N PHE A 311 -50.70 5.03 32.59
CA PHE A 311 -51.93 4.45 32.01
C PHE A 311 -53.00 4.07 33.04
N LYS A 312 -53.02 4.75 34.19
CA LYS A 312 -54.16 4.76 35.10
C LYS A 312 -54.53 6.21 35.37
N LEU A 313 -55.81 6.54 35.17
CA LEU A 313 -56.45 7.86 35.19
C LEU A 313 -56.50 8.58 33.83
N ASN A 314 -57.35 8.10 32.92
CA ASN A 314 -58.63 8.79 32.69
C ASN A 314 -59.60 7.91 31.90
N THR A 315 -60.80 7.85 32.42
CA THR A 315 -61.94 7.02 32.03
C THR A 315 -62.83 7.71 31.01
N ASN A 316 -63.55 6.87 30.27
CA ASN A 316 -64.91 7.06 29.72
C ASN A 316 -65.08 7.52 28.27
N ASP A 317 -66.06 6.83 27.66
CA ASP A 317 -66.89 7.17 26.51
C ASP A 317 -66.37 6.87 25.10
N LEU A 318 -66.67 5.65 24.60
CA LEU A 318 -67.87 5.40 23.77
C LEU A 318 -67.86 3.98 23.14
N HIS A 319 -69.01 3.32 23.22
CA HIS A 319 -69.48 2.18 22.43
C HIS A 319 -69.12 2.33 20.92
N ASN A 320 -68.88 1.30 20.11
CA ASN A 320 -69.78 0.18 19.86
C ASN A 320 -69.15 -0.88 18.91
N SER A 321 -69.54 -2.15 19.10
CA SER A 321 -69.50 -3.30 18.16
C SER A 321 -68.14 -3.83 17.67
N SER A 322 -67.86 -5.12 17.52
CA SER A 322 -68.52 -6.38 17.91
C SER A 322 -67.52 -7.52 17.59
N HIS A 323 -67.42 -8.48 18.52
CA HIS A 323 -67.30 -9.94 18.35
C HIS A 323 -67.14 -10.50 16.90
N THR A 324 -66.32 -11.50 16.54
CA THR A 324 -65.95 -12.74 17.27
C THR A 324 -64.96 -13.61 16.46
N LYS A 325 -64.12 -14.36 17.21
CA LYS A 325 -63.65 -15.76 17.04
C LYS A 325 -63.01 -16.27 15.73
N TRP A 326 -61.78 -16.74 15.92
CA TRP A 326 -61.09 -17.80 15.19
C TRP A 326 -61.53 -19.20 15.61
N ASN A 327 -61.82 -20.07 14.63
CA ASN A 327 -61.29 -21.43 14.45
C ASN A 327 -62.29 -22.31 13.67
N SER A 328 -61.90 -22.76 12.48
CA SER A 328 -61.83 -24.19 12.14
C SER A 328 -61.41 -24.41 10.68
N MET A 329 -60.51 -25.38 10.52
CA MET A 329 -60.36 -26.36 9.44
C MET A 329 -60.38 -25.93 7.96
N TRP A 330 -59.24 -26.27 7.33
CA TRP A 330 -58.94 -26.45 5.90
C TRP A 330 -60.06 -27.16 5.11
N PRO A 331 -60.15 -27.06 3.75
CA PRO A 331 -59.06 -26.81 2.80
C PRO A 331 -59.39 -25.83 1.66
N GLN A 332 -58.38 -25.29 0.99
CA GLN A 332 -58.29 -25.14 -0.48
C GLN A 332 -57.04 -24.35 -0.87
N VAL A 333 -56.06 -25.08 -1.39
CA VAL A 333 -54.86 -24.54 -2.04
C VAL A 333 -55.23 -24.26 -3.49
N ALA A 334 -55.27 -22.98 -3.87
CA ALA A 334 -55.25 -22.58 -5.28
C ALA A 334 -53.79 -22.28 -5.66
N ALA A 335 -53.12 -23.27 -6.23
CA ALA A 335 -51.87 -23.10 -6.96
C ALA A 335 -52.17 -23.36 -8.44
N PHE A 336 -52.04 -22.32 -9.27
CA PHE A 336 -52.04 -22.41 -10.74
C PHE A 336 -50.61 -22.67 -11.24
N PRO A 337 -50.44 -23.32 -12.41
CA PRO A 337 -49.56 -24.47 -12.52
C PRO A 337 -48.27 -24.20 -13.29
N ARG A 338 -47.21 -24.85 -12.81
CA ARG A 338 -46.21 -25.48 -13.68
C ARG A 338 -46.85 -26.77 -14.17
N ASP A 339 -46.78 -27.03 -15.47
CA ASP A 339 -46.41 -28.31 -16.04
C ASP A 339 -46.49 -28.25 -17.57
N PHE A 340 -45.36 -28.53 -18.21
CA PHE A 340 -45.37 -29.15 -19.53
C PHE A 340 -44.30 -30.24 -19.51
N CYS A 341 -44.74 -31.46 -19.23
CA CYS A 341 -44.10 -32.67 -19.74
C CYS A 341 -45.12 -33.82 -19.76
N PHE A 342 -44.99 -34.63 -20.81
CA PHE A 342 -45.63 -35.91 -21.13
C PHE A 342 -46.95 -35.90 -21.93
N LEU A 343 -46.80 -36.32 -23.20
CA LEU A 343 -47.62 -37.41 -23.74
C LEU A 343 -46.69 -38.55 -24.22
N PRO A 344 -47.14 -39.82 -24.15
CA PRO A 344 -46.35 -41.01 -24.48
C PRO A 344 -46.64 -41.53 -25.90
N PHE A 345 -45.67 -42.23 -26.51
CA PHE A 345 -45.78 -43.58 -27.12
C PHE A 345 -44.61 -43.87 -28.09
N SER A 346 -44.09 -45.09 -27.94
CA SER A 346 -43.39 -45.95 -28.93
C SER A 346 -41.96 -45.63 -29.41
N CYS A 347 -41.06 -46.55 -29.01
CA CYS A 347 -39.83 -47.03 -29.66
C CYS A 347 -39.64 -46.68 -31.16
N PHE A 348 -38.46 -46.16 -31.53
CA PHE A 348 -37.36 -46.89 -32.22
C PHE A 348 -36.23 -45.91 -32.62
N ALA A 349 -34.99 -46.28 -32.27
CA ALA A 349 -33.72 -46.00 -32.96
C ALA A 349 -33.40 -44.59 -33.55
N ASN A 350 -32.42 -43.88 -32.96
CA ASN A 350 -31.08 -43.75 -33.57
C ASN A 350 -30.15 -42.81 -32.77
N MET A 351 -29.08 -43.40 -32.25
CA MET A 351 -27.85 -42.74 -31.80
C MET A 351 -27.22 -41.97 -32.98
N LYS A 352 -27.34 -40.64 -33.07
CA LYS A 352 -26.52 -39.84 -34.02
C LYS A 352 -26.42 -38.33 -33.74
N ARG A 353 -26.51 -37.89 -32.49
CA ARG A 353 -26.35 -36.44 -32.13
C ARG A 353 -25.33 -36.12 -31.04
N TRP A 354 -24.61 -37.11 -30.51
CA TRP A 354 -23.51 -36.88 -29.56
C TRP A 354 -22.17 -36.60 -30.24
N GLY A 355 -22.04 -36.87 -31.55
CA GLY A 355 -20.82 -36.59 -32.30
C GLY A 355 -20.49 -35.10 -32.36
N SER A 356 -21.48 -34.24 -32.65
CA SER A 356 -21.24 -32.81 -32.92
C SER A 356 -20.80 -32.00 -31.69
N MET A 357 -21.33 -32.27 -30.49
CA MET A 357 -20.85 -31.61 -29.26
C MET A 357 -19.43 -32.05 -28.88
N LEU A 358 -19.08 -33.31 -29.12
CA LEU A 358 -17.71 -33.80 -28.95
C LEU A 358 -16.76 -33.15 -29.96
N TRP A 359 -17.19 -32.89 -31.20
CA TRP A 359 -16.39 -32.15 -32.18
C TRP A 359 -16.18 -30.68 -31.81
N TYR A 360 -17.19 -29.99 -31.24
CA TYR A 360 -17.01 -28.62 -30.74
C TYR A 360 -16.13 -28.56 -29.49
N ALA A 361 -16.30 -29.49 -28.56
CA ALA A 361 -15.44 -29.59 -27.37
C ALA A 361 -14.00 -30.00 -27.73
N ALA A 362 -13.83 -30.92 -28.68
CA ALA A 362 -12.53 -31.31 -29.22
C ALA A 362 -11.90 -30.19 -30.04
N ALA A 363 -12.67 -29.42 -30.81
CA ALA A 363 -12.18 -28.23 -31.51
C ALA A 363 -11.79 -27.12 -30.53
N LEU A 364 -12.55 -26.92 -29.44
CA LEU A 364 -12.18 -25.99 -28.36
C LEU A 364 -10.91 -26.48 -27.63
N LEU A 365 -10.80 -27.76 -27.33
CA LEU A 365 -9.63 -28.36 -26.70
C LEU A 365 -8.42 -28.33 -27.63
N LEU A 366 -8.59 -28.53 -28.94
CA LEU A 366 -7.55 -28.38 -29.96
C LEU A 366 -7.15 -26.91 -30.13
N LEU A 367 -8.09 -25.96 -30.12
CA LEU A 367 -7.80 -24.52 -30.14
C LEU A 367 -7.07 -24.07 -28.86
N VAL A 368 -7.44 -24.59 -27.69
CA VAL A 368 -6.75 -24.35 -26.42
C VAL A 368 -5.36 -25.00 -26.40
N GLN A 369 -5.19 -26.19 -27.00
CA GLN A 369 -3.89 -26.84 -27.16
C GLN A 369 -2.99 -26.12 -28.18
N VAL A 370 -3.56 -25.53 -29.24
CA VAL A 370 -2.83 -24.76 -30.26
C VAL A 370 -2.41 -23.37 -29.73
N CYS A 371 -3.12 -22.81 -28.75
CA CYS A 371 -2.76 -21.52 -28.13
C CYS A 371 -1.91 -21.62 -26.85
N ALA A 372 -1.74 -22.80 -26.26
CA ALA A 372 -0.85 -22.98 -25.11
C ALA A 372 0.62 -23.05 -25.57
N LYS A 373 1.30 -21.90 -25.69
CA LYS A 373 2.76 -21.86 -25.86
C LYS A 373 3.40 -22.76 -24.80
N LYS A 374 4.05 -23.84 -25.24
CA LYS A 374 4.69 -24.81 -24.34
C LYS A 374 5.76 -24.10 -23.51
N MET A 375 5.46 -23.89 -22.23
CA MET A 375 6.36 -23.16 -21.33
C MET A 375 7.74 -23.82 -21.27
N PRO A 376 8.83 -23.04 -21.37
CA PRO A 376 10.17 -23.58 -21.23
C PRO A 376 10.37 -24.29 -19.89
N LYS A 377 11.15 -25.37 -19.89
CA LYS A 377 11.45 -26.15 -18.67
C LYS A 377 12.04 -25.28 -17.56
N TYR A 378 12.79 -24.23 -17.91
CA TYR A 378 13.40 -23.34 -16.93
C TYR A 378 12.39 -22.47 -16.17
N CYS A 379 11.19 -22.24 -16.71
CA CYS A 379 10.15 -21.46 -16.04
C CYS A 379 9.57 -22.17 -14.80
N LYS A 380 10.01 -23.41 -14.53
CA LYS A 380 9.58 -24.22 -13.37
C LYS A 380 10.55 -24.17 -12.19
N ARG A 381 11.73 -23.54 -12.34
CA ARG A 381 12.76 -23.52 -11.29
C ARG A 381 13.50 -22.19 -11.27
N MET A 382 13.60 -21.58 -10.09
CA MET A 382 14.40 -20.36 -9.89
C MET A 382 15.85 -20.58 -10.35
N LYS A 383 16.42 -19.53 -10.96
CA LYS A 383 17.86 -19.48 -11.22
C LYS A 383 18.58 -19.52 -9.88
N ARG A 384 19.52 -20.45 -9.71
CA ARG A 384 20.37 -20.47 -8.53
C ARG A 384 21.32 -19.27 -8.60
N PRO A 385 21.54 -18.54 -7.49
CA PRO A 385 22.55 -17.48 -7.44
C PRO A 385 23.91 -18.04 -7.83
N SER A 386 24.70 -17.25 -8.56
CA SER A 386 26.11 -17.58 -8.77
C SER A 386 26.82 -17.68 -7.42
N LYS A 387 27.61 -18.74 -7.22
CA LYS A 387 28.48 -18.87 -6.04
C LYS A 387 29.86 -18.25 -6.26
N THR A 388 30.18 -17.87 -7.49
CA THR A 388 31.47 -17.32 -7.84
C THR A 388 31.52 -15.86 -7.46
N ARG A 389 32.43 -15.50 -6.54
CA ARG A 389 32.66 -14.11 -6.15
C ARG A 389 33.32 -13.36 -7.31
N THR A 390 32.76 -12.21 -7.69
CA THR A 390 33.37 -11.34 -8.71
C THR A 390 34.70 -10.77 -8.20
N ASP A 391 35.76 -10.94 -9.00
CA ASP A 391 36.95 -10.11 -8.89
C ASP A 391 36.70 -8.81 -9.64
N TYR A 392 36.36 -7.76 -8.88
CA TYR A 392 36.02 -6.45 -9.45
C TYR A 392 37.17 -5.82 -10.24
N CYS A 393 38.43 -6.21 -9.99
CA CYS A 393 39.57 -5.65 -10.72
C CYS A 393 39.76 -6.28 -12.11
N SER A 394 39.15 -7.42 -12.41
CA SER A 394 39.30 -8.16 -13.68
C SER A 394 38.01 -8.28 -14.49
N VAL A 395 36.98 -7.48 -14.19
CA VAL A 395 35.71 -7.48 -14.92
C VAL A 395 35.88 -6.91 -16.33
N ALA A 396 35.89 -7.79 -17.34
CA ALA A 396 36.13 -7.44 -18.74
C ALA A 396 35.10 -6.44 -19.31
N SER A 397 33.84 -6.51 -18.87
CA SER A 397 32.77 -5.64 -19.37
C SER A 397 32.90 -4.17 -18.96
N CYS A 398 33.87 -3.83 -18.10
CA CYS A 398 34.15 -2.44 -17.74
C CYS A 398 34.96 -1.66 -18.80
N ALA A 399 35.36 -2.31 -19.91
CA ALA A 399 35.99 -1.66 -21.07
C ALA A 399 37.14 -0.69 -20.72
N GLY A 400 38.01 -1.09 -19.78
CA GLY A 400 39.17 -0.31 -19.31
C GLY A 400 38.87 0.69 -18.18
N GLN A 401 37.60 0.90 -17.81
CA GLN A 401 37.24 1.69 -16.65
C GLN A 401 37.40 0.89 -15.35
N ALA A 402 37.96 1.51 -14.31
CA ALA A 402 38.05 0.88 -12.99
C ALA A 402 36.65 0.59 -12.41
N ASN A 403 36.45 -0.64 -11.93
CA ASN A 403 35.23 -1.02 -11.23
C ASN A 403 35.14 -0.35 -9.86
N ILE A 404 33.93 -0.06 -9.40
CA ILE A 404 33.67 0.59 -8.10
C ILE A 404 34.14 -0.25 -6.90
N GLY A 405 34.14 -1.58 -7.04
CA GLY A 405 34.61 -2.52 -6.01
C GLY A 405 36.12 -2.83 -6.07
N CYS A 406 36.82 -2.46 -7.15
CA CYS A 406 38.24 -2.77 -7.27
C CYS A 406 39.07 -1.97 -6.24
N LYS A 407 39.85 -2.68 -5.42
CA LYS A 407 40.67 -2.11 -4.32
C LYS A 407 39.85 -1.26 -3.34
N ASN A 408 38.58 -1.59 -3.13
CA ASN A 408 37.74 -0.91 -2.16
C ASN A 408 37.86 -1.57 -0.78
N GLU A 409 38.25 -0.82 0.24
CA GLU A 409 38.44 -1.33 1.61
C GLU A 409 37.17 -1.37 2.45
N MET A 410 36.00 -1.05 1.88
CA MET A 410 34.74 -0.91 2.61
C MET A 410 34.81 0.09 3.76
N LYS A 411 35.53 1.19 3.55
CA LYS A 411 35.66 2.31 4.48
C LYS A 411 35.31 3.60 3.78
N PHE A 412 34.69 4.51 4.53
CA PHE A 412 34.44 5.84 4.01
C PHE A 412 35.75 6.54 3.68
N ILE A 413 35.77 7.31 2.60
CA ILE A 413 36.92 8.13 2.24
C ILE A 413 37.28 9.10 3.39
N THR A 414 38.57 9.37 3.56
CA THR A 414 39.09 10.28 4.60
C THR A 414 38.34 11.62 4.57
N GLY A 415 37.87 12.06 5.73
CA GLY A 415 37.09 13.30 5.89
C GLY A 415 35.57 13.12 5.76
N CYS A 416 35.07 11.95 5.35
CA CYS A 416 33.65 11.64 5.42
C CYS A 416 33.26 11.18 6.83
N VAL A 417 32.40 11.94 7.50
CA VAL A 417 31.77 11.56 8.77
C VAL A 417 30.41 10.94 8.48
N GLY A 418 30.42 9.69 8.01
CA GLY A 418 29.23 8.94 7.63
C GLY A 418 29.16 7.57 8.31
N ASN A 419 27.94 7.11 8.57
CA ASN A 419 27.63 5.78 9.10
C ASN A 419 26.82 5.01 8.06
N MET A 420 27.22 3.78 7.78
CA MET A 420 26.45 2.87 6.92
C MET A 420 25.26 2.32 7.71
N PHE A 421 24.06 2.38 7.15
CA PHE A 421 22.88 1.77 7.75
C PHE A 421 22.82 0.28 7.42
N ASN A 422 22.40 -0.51 8.40
CA ASN A 422 22.06 -1.91 8.18
C ASN A 422 20.62 -2.01 7.64
N ILE A 423 20.47 -2.43 6.39
CA ILE A 423 19.16 -2.60 5.76
C ILE A 423 18.56 -3.94 6.19
N SER A 424 17.49 -3.91 6.98
CA SER A 424 16.78 -5.10 7.44
C SER A 424 16.16 -5.89 6.28
N ALA A 425 15.78 -7.16 6.53
CA ALA A 425 15.02 -7.95 5.54
C ALA A 425 13.69 -7.27 5.16
N ALA A 426 13.00 -6.67 6.12
CA ALA A 426 11.76 -5.92 5.88
C ALA A 426 11.99 -4.75 4.91
N THR A 427 13.05 -3.96 5.13
CA THR A 427 13.36 -2.82 4.25
C THR A 427 13.81 -3.26 2.86
N ARG A 428 14.56 -4.36 2.75
CA ARG A 428 14.89 -4.96 1.44
C ARG A 428 13.64 -5.36 0.67
N ASN A 429 12.71 -6.05 1.34
CA ASN A 429 11.43 -6.46 0.76
C ASN A 429 10.59 -5.23 0.36
N PHE A 430 10.54 -4.20 1.21
CA PHE A 430 9.86 -2.95 0.91
C PHE A 430 10.42 -2.29 -0.36
N ILE A 431 11.74 -2.13 -0.47
CA ILE A 431 12.37 -1.51 -1.65
C ILE A 431 12.03 -2.29 -2.92
N VAL A 432 12.18 -3.62 -2.90
CA VAL A 432 11.88 -4.48 -4.07
C VAL A 432 10.41 -4.41 -4.44
N ARG A 433 9.50 -4.50 -3.46
CA ARG A 433 8.06 -4.41 -3.67
C ARG A 433 7.70 -3.07 -4.29
N GLN A 434 8.23 -1.98 -3.75
CA GLN A 434 7.90 -0.64 -4.25
C GLN A 434 8.37 -0.42 -5.69
N HIS A 435 9.56 -0.92 -6.05
CA HIS A 435 10.00 -0.92 -7.45
C HIS A 435 9.07 -1.72 -8.34
N ASN A 436 8.67 -2.93 -7.92
CA ASN A 436 7.75 -3.76 -8.69
C ASN A 436 6.35 -3.16 -8.79
N THR A 437 5.84 -2.47 -7.76
CA THR A 437 4.60 -1.71 -7.80
C THR A 437 4.68 -0.64 -8.87
N TYR A 438 5.71 0.22 -8.84
CA TYR A 438 5.94 1.27 -9.84
C TYR A 438 6.07 0.71 -11.26
N ARG A 439 6.85 -0.36 -11.43
CA ARG A 439 7.02 -1.05 -12.71
C ARG A 439 5.69 -1.61 -13.23
N ASN A 440 4.91 -2.26 -12.36
CA ASN A 440 3.62 -2.85 -12.74
C ASN A 440 2.59 -1.78 -13.15
N ILE A 441 2.63 -0.61 -12.51
CA ILE A 441 1.82 0.54 -12.90
C ILE A 441 2.19 1.03 -14.30
N VAL A 442 3.49 1.25 -14.54
CA VAL A 442 4.00 1.74 -15.84
C VAL A 442 3.73 0.73 -16.95
N ALA A 443 4.00 -0.55 -16.71
CA ALA A 443 3.77 -1.62 -17.67
C ALA A 443 2.30 -1.74 -18.12
N ARG A 444 1.35 -1.24 -17.32
CA ARG A 444 -0.08 -1.17 -17.70
C ARG A 444 -0.37 -0.20 -18.83
N GLY A 445 0.47 0.84 -19.00
CA GLY A 445 0.31 1.85 -20.05
C GLY A 445 -0.80 2.88 -19.83
N LYS A 446 -1.20 3.14 -18.58
CA LYS A 446 -2.22 4.14 -18.23
C LYS A 446 -1.71 5.30 -17.36
N LEU A 447 -0.41 5.33 -17.09
CA LEU A 447 0.21 6.38 -16.30
C LEU A 447 0.78 7.43 -17.27
N HIS A 448 0.22 8.65 -17.26
CA HIS A 448 0.78 9.81 -17.98
C HIS A 448 1.09 9.52 -19.47
N ASP A 449 0.16 8.86 -20.16
CA ASP A 449 0.26 8.47 -21.57
C ASP A 449 1.51 7.64 -21.94
N LEU A 450 2.12 6.99 -20.94
CA LEU A 450 3.21 6.06 -21.17
C LEU A 450 2.65 4.78 -21.82
N PRO A 451 3.34 4.22 -22.83
CA PRO A 451 2.89 3.01 -23.51
C PRO A 451 2.96 1.76 -22.60
N PRO A 452 2.13 0.73 -22.85
CA PRO A 452 2.23 -0.51 -22.09
C PRO A 452 3.54 -1.26 -22.40
N SER A 453 3.98 -2.09 -21.46
CA SER A 453 5.17 -2.92 -21.65
C SER A 453 4.81 -4.38 -21.90
N GLY A 454 5.31 -4.94 -23.00
CA GLY A 454 5.15 -6.35 -23.31
C GLY A 454 6.14 -7.27 -22.59
N ARG A 455 7.22 -6.75 -21.98
CA ARG A 455 8.25 -7.57 -21.33
C ARG A 455 9.00 -6.83 -20.21
N MET A 456 8.28 -6.37 -19.20
CA MET A 456 8.87 -5.77 -18.00
C MET A 456 9.05 -6.82 -16.91
N LEU A 457 10.28 -7.10 -16.49
CA LEU A 457 10.56 -8.17 -15.54
C LEU A 457 10.29 -7.77 -14.09
N LYS A 458 9.92 -8.75 -13.26
CA LYS A 458 9.85 -8.58 -11.81
C LYS A 458 11.25 -8.57 -11.20
N MET A 459 11.55 -7.52 -10.43
CA MET A 459 12.80 -7.38 -9.71
C MET A 459 12.83 -8.24 -8.45
N GLN A 460 14.01 -8.75 -8.10
CA GLN A 460 14.32 -9.46 -6.85
C GLN A 460 15.56 -8.85 -6.19
N TRP A 461 15.66 -8.95 -4.86
CA TRP A 461 16.85 -8.48 -4.16
C TRP A 461 18.10 -9.28 -4.54
N HIS A 462 19.24 -8.62 -4.69
CA HIS A 462 20.53 -9.25 -4.98
C HIS A 462 21.65 -8.68 -4.12
N GLU A 463 22.35 -9.54 -3.40
CA GLU A 463 23.37 -9.13 -2.42
C GLU A 463 24.62 -8.53 -3.06
N GLU A 464 25.09 -9.06 -4.21
CA GLU A 464 26.25 -8.50 -4.91
C GLU A 464 25.99 -7.07 -5.43
N LEU A 465 24.75 -6.79 -5.87
CA LEU A 465 24.37 -5.43 -6.28
C LEU A 465 24.29 -4.50 -5.06
N ALA A 466 23.84 -5.00 -3.91
CA ALA A 466 23.86 -4.24 -2.67
C ALA A 466 25.30 -3.93 -2.22
N GLU A 467 26.24 -4.86 -2.44
CA GLU A 467 27.67 -4.64 -2.19
C GLU A 467 28.24 -3.53 -3.09
N LEU A 468 27.94 -3.54 -4.39
CA LEU A 468 28.30 -2.45 -5.30
C LEU A 468 27.73 -1.09 -4.86
N ALA A 469 26.48 -1.07 -4.38
CA ALA A 469 25.88 0.12 -3.81
C ALA A 469 26.61 0.59 -2.54
N ARG A 470 27.10 -0.33 -1.68
CA ARG A 470 27.93 0.02 -0.52
C ARG A 470 29.27 0.64 -0.95
N PHE A 471 29.94 0.06 -1.95
CA PHE A 471 31.17 0.64 -2.50
C PHE A 471 30.94 2.06 -3.03
N ALA A 472 29.80 2.30 -3.66
CA ALA A 472 29.41 3.64 -4.08
C ALA A 472 29.14 4.59 -2.89
N ALA A 473 28.46 4.11 -1.85
CA ALA A 473 28.20 4.86 -0.63
C ALA A 473 29.47 5.27 0.12
N TYR A 474 30.51 4.42 0.15
CA TYR A 474 31.79 4.73 0.80
C TYR A 474 32.54 5.92 0.19
N ARG A 475 32.17 6.36 -1.02
CA ARG A 475 32.65 7.62 -1.61
C ARG A 475 32.12 8.86 -0.89
N CYS A 476 31.07 8.72 -0.08
CA CYS A 476 30.43 9.82 0.65
C CYS A 476 29.97 10.96 -0.27
N SER A 477 29.60 10.63 -1.51
CA SER A 477 29.25 11.61 -2.53
C SER A 477 28.12 11.08 -3.40
N ILE A 478 27.11 11.92 -3.58
CA ILE A 478 25.99 11.72 -4.51
C ILE A 478 26.31 12.14 -5.94
N GLY A 479 27.50 12.73 -6.15
CA GLY A 479 27.96 13.12 -7.48
C GLY A 479 28.13 11.91 -8.40
N LYS A 480 28.18 12.16 -9.71
CA LYS A 480 28.29 11.12 -10.74
C LYS A 480 29.39 10.10 -10.40
N VAL A 481 29.07 8.81 -10.59
CA VAL A 481 30.03 7.74 -10.38
C VAL A 481 30.77 7.47 -11.67
N TYR A 482 32.02 7.94 -11.75
CA TYR A 482 32.93 7.65 -12.87
C TYR A 482 33.63 6.29 -12.73
N ARG A 483 32.95 5.29 -12.15
CA ARG A 483 33.43 3.90 -12.06
C ARG A 483 32.38 2.92 -12.57
N CYS A 484 32.84 1.80 -13.07
CA CYS A 484 32.00 0.73 -13.60
C CYS A 484 31.30 -0.04 -12.46
N PHE A 485 30.03 -0.41 -12.65
CA PHE A 485 29.23 -1.24 -11.72
C PHE A 485 29.10 -2.70 -12.17
N ALA A 486 29.73 -3.10 -13.27
CA ALA A 486 29.53 -4.43 -13.81
C ALA A 486 30.02 -5.53 -12.86
N THR A 487 29.38 -6.69 -12.92
CA THR A 487 29.84 -7.93 -12.29
C THR A 487 30.05 -9.01 -13.35
N MET A 488 30.58 -10.18 -12.95
CA MET A 488 30.65 -11.32 -13.88
C MET A 488 29.26 -11.78 -14.35
N GLU A 489 28.23 -11.61 -13.51
CA GLU A 489 26.86 -11.98 -13.84
C GLU A 489 26.10 -10.83 -14.52
N TYR A 490 26.36 -9.59 -14.14
CA TYR A 490 25.66 -8.40 -14.63
C TYR A 490 26.61 -7.44 -15.33
N ALA A 491 26.90 -7.73 -16.60
CA ALA A 491 27.84 -6.95 -17.41
C ALA A 491 27.40 -5.49 -17.63
N GLY A 492 26.08 -5.23 -17.63
CA GLY A 492 25.49 -3.93 -17.93
C GLY A 492 24.85 -3.22 -16.73
N ALA A 493 25.30 -3.50 -15.50
CA ALA A 493 24.67 -3.00 -14.28
C ALA A 493 24.55 -1.46 -14.23
N GLY A 494 23.38 -0.99 -13.80
CA GLY A 494 23.07 0.43 -13.62
C GLY A 494 22.97 0.84 -12.16
N TYR A 495 22.76 2.13 -11.89
CA TYR A 495 22.56 2.62 -10.54
C TYR A 495 21.67 3.89 -10.49
N ASN A 496 21.01 4.10 -9.35
CA ASN A 496 20.36 5.35 -8.96
C ASN A 496 20.89 5.83 -7.61
N MET A 497 20.90 7.14 -7.40
CA MET A 497 21.25 7.76 -6.12
C MET A 497 20.31 8.92 -5.80
N ALA A 498 19.95 9.08 -4.54
CA ALA A 498 19.27 10.26 -4.03
C ALA A 498 19.70 10.51 -2.60
N TYR A 499 19.46 11.73 -2.13
CA TYR A 499 19.64 12.09 -0.74
C TYR A 499 18.54 13.04 -0.30
N ASN A 500 18.29 13.05 1.01
CA ASN A 500 17.49 14.08 1.65
C ASN A 500 18.33 14.76 2.72
N LYS A 501 18.16 16.08 2.82
CA LYS A 501 18.65 16.92 3.90
C LYS A 501 17.47 17.24 4.82
N PHE A 502 17.63 17.05 6.12
CA PHE A 502 16.56 17.30 7.09
C PHE A 502 17.11 17.74 8.45
N PRO A 503 16.34 18.53 9.21
CA PRO A 503 16.67 18.88 10.58
C PRO A 503 16.33 17.73 11.54
N GLY A 504 17.14 17.56 12.59
CA GLY A 504 16.86 16.62 13.69
C GLY A 504 16.84 15.15 13.28
N GLU A 505 16.43 14.30 14.21
CA GLU A 505 16.21 12.88 13.94
C GLU A 505 14.94 12.64 13.14
N GLN A 506 14.99 11.66 12.24
CA GLN A 506 13.87 11.26 11.39
C GLN A 506 13.92 9.75 11.17
N ASP A 507 12.75 9.14 10.97
CA ASP A 507 12.62 7.76 10.52
C ASP A 507 13.34 7.56 9.18
N TYR A 508 14.34 6.67 9.17
CA TYR A 508 15.09 6.36 7.96
C TYR A 508 14.20 5.74 6.87
N LEU A 509 13.19 4.94 7.24
CA LEU A 509 12.31 4.29 6.29
C LEU A 509 11.39 5.31 5.62
N LYS A 510 10.89 6.31 6.36
CA LYS A 510 10.17 7.47 5.79
C LYS A 510 11.02 8.18 4.73
N ILE A 511 12.31 8.36 4.97
CA ILE A 511 13.21 8.98 4.00
C ILE A 511 13.44 8.07 2.79
N VAL A 512 13.60 6.75 2.98
CA VAL A 512 13.67 5.78 1.87
C VAL A 512 12.41 5.86 1.00
N ARG A 513 11.21 5.91 1.61
CA ARG A 513 9.93 6.08 0.88
C ARG A 513 9.98 7.34 0.02
N ALA A 514 10.36 8.48 0.61
CA ALA A 514 10.48 9.74 -0.11
C ALA A 514 11.47 9.64 -1.29
N GLN A 515 12.64 9.03 -1.09
CA GLN A 515 13.67 8.88 -2.14
C GLN A 515 13.20 8.03 -3.32
N LEU A 516 12.58 6.89 -3.03
CA LEU A 516 11.99 6.03 -4.06
C LEU A 516 10.87 6.76 -4.81
N LYS A 517 10.02 7.51 -4.09
CA LYS A 517 8.95 8.29 -4.67
C LYS A 517 9.50 9.40 -5.58
N THR A 518 10.52 10.15 -5.13
CA THR A 518 11.18 11.18 -5.94
C THR A 518 11.76 10.62 -7.24
N TRP A 519 12.40 9.45 -7.21
CA TRP A 519 12.90 8.81 -8.44
C TRP A 519 11.77 8.44 -9.38
N TYR A 520 10.67 7.89 -8.86
CA TYR A 520 9.53 7.47 -9.66
C TYR A 520 8.80 8.68 -10.27
N GLU A 521 8.57 9.73 -9.50
CA GLU A 521 7.81 10.93 -9.89
C GLU A 521 8.32 11.65 -11.13
N GLN A 522 9.57 11.40 -11.55
CA GLN A 522 10.08 11.93 -12.81
C GLN A 522 9.30 11.43 -14.04
N TYR A 523 8.43 10.42 -13.88
CA TYR A 523 7.45 10.04 -14.91
C TYR A 523 6.61 11.23 -15.39
N GLN A 524 6.38 12.25 -14.54
CA GLN A 524 5.61 13.46 -14.87
C GLN A 524 6.26 14.29 -15.99
N TYR A 525 7.58 14.15 -16.17
CA TYR A 525 8.31 14.79 -17.26
C TYR A 525 8.54 13.84 -18.44
N SER A 526 7.94 12.65 -18.42
CA SER A 526 8.14 11.60 -19.40
C SER A 526 6.90 11.40 -20.25
N ASN A 527 7.11 11.04 -21.52
CA ASN A 527 6.05 10.58 -22.42
C ASN A 527 6.54 9.37 -23.24
N ALA A 528 5.74 8.90 -24.20
CA ALA A 528 6.13 7.78 -25.07
C ALA A 528 7.49 7.99 -25.76
N LYS A 529 7.79 9.22 -26.23
CA LYS A 529 9.08 9.55 -26.85
C LYS A 529 10.23 9.47 -25.83
N SER A 530 10.01 9.79 -24.57
CA SER A 530 11.01 9.64 -23.51
C SER A 530 11.43 8.19 -23.29
N ILE A 531 10.51 7.23 -23.46
CA ILE A 531 10.82 5.80 -23.35
C ILE A 531 11.76 5.35 -24.47
N VAL A 532 11.65 5.95 -25.65
CA VAL A 532 12.49 5.61 -26.82
C VAL A 532 13.83 6.36 -26.78
N THR A 533 13.79 7.65 -26.47
CA THR A 533 14.95 8.55 -26.60
C THR A 533 15.79 8.66 -25.32
N GLY A 534 15.23 8.26 -24.18
CA GLY A 534 15.83 8.44 -22.86
C GLY A 534 15.83 9.89 -22.36
N LYS A 535 15.10 10.80 -23.01
CA LYS A 535 15.11 12.25 -22.71
C LYS A 535 13.70 12.79 -22.45
N ALA A 536 13.59 13.72 -21.50
CA ALA A 536 12.37 14.46 -21.25
C ALA A 536 12.14 15.50 -22.36
N PRO A 537 10.88 15.79 -22.76
CA PRO A 537 10.60 16.82 -23.76
C PRO A 537 11.07 18.22 -23.33
N GLY A 538 10.98 18.55 -22.04
CA GLY A 538 11.40 19.83 -21.48
C GLY A 538 12.84 19.84 -20.93
N GLY A 539 13.63 18.79 -21.20
CA GLY A 539 15.02 18.70 -20.74
C GLY A 539 15.22 18.35 -19.26
N GLN A 540 14.14 18.11 -18.51
CA GLN A 540 14.23 17.68 -17.11
C GLN A 540 14.93 16.33 -16.96
N GLU A 541 15.52 16.11 -15.78
CA GLU A 541 16.09 14.82 -15.42
C GLU A 541 14.96 13.78 -15.26
N ILE A 542 15.04 12.69 -16.03
CA ILE A 542 14.15 11.52 -15.92
C ILE A 542 14.90 10.18 -15.80
N GLY A 543 16.22 10.21 -15.71
CA GLY A 543 17.09 9.05 -15.73
C GLY A 543 16.87 8.11 -14.55
N HIS A 544 16.49 8.61 -13.38
CA HIS A 544 16.17 7.74 -12.24
C HIS A 544 14.91 6.93 -12.51
N PHE A 545 13.87 7.59 -13.01
CA PHE A 545 12.63 6.93 -13.43
C PHE A 545 12.89 5.88 -14.51
N LEU A 546 13.63 6.25 -15.57
CA LEU A 546 13.97 5.32 -16.66
C LEU A 546 14.78 4.11 -16.16
N GLN A 547 15.63 4.29 -15.15
CA GLN A 547 16.35 3.18 -14.52
C GLN A 547 15.41 2.26 -13.73
N ILE A 548 14.42 2.81 -13.01
CA ILE A 548 13.39 2.01 -12.30
C ILE A 548 12.58 1.18 -13.28
N VAL A 549 12.20 1.74 -14.44
CA VAL A 549 11.33 1.07 -15.43
C VAL A 549 12.09 0.33 -16.53
N SER A 550 13.41 0.18 -16.41
CA SER A 550 14.23 -0.58 -17.37
C SER A 550 13.73 -2.02 -17.47
N GLY A 551 13.18 -2.39 -18.62
CA GLY A 551 12.35 -3.59 -18.78
C GLY A 551 13.08 -4.90 -18.45
N LEU A 552 14.35 -5.00 -18.84
CA LEU A 552 15.18 -6.19 -18.65
C LEU A 552 15.87 -6.26 -17.29
N SER A 553 15.79 -5.20 -16.49
CA SER A 553 16.37 -5.20 -15.14
C SER A 553 15.49 -6.00 -14.18
N ASP A 554 16.02 -7.10 -13.66
CA ASP A 554 15.33 -8.11 -12.84
C ASP A 554 15.96 -8.28 -11.44
N ARG A 555 17.00 -7.53 -11.13
CA ARG A 555 17.70 -7.55 -9.84
C ARG A 555 18.00 -6.15 -9.36
N ILE A 556 17.89 -5.96 -8.06
CA ILE A 556 18.23 -4.71 -7.38
C ILE A 556 18.93 -5.01 -6.06
N GLY A 557 19.90 -4.20 -5.69
CA GLY A 557 20.48 -4.20 -4.35
C GLY A 557 20.89 -2.79 -3.98
N CYS A 558 20.63 -2.39 -2.73
CA CYS A 558 20.80 -1.02 -2.29
C CYS A 558 21.66 -0.90 -1.03
N ALA A 559 22.18 0.30 -0.81
CA ALA A 559 22.88 0.72 0.39
C ALA A 559 22.35 2.08 0.85
N ILE A 560 22.35 2.30 2.17
CA ILE A 560 21.95 3.56 2.78
C ILE A 560 23.09 4.01 3.68
N PHE A 561 23.47 5.28 3.61
CA PHE A 561 24.36 5.88 4.60
C PHE A 561 23.76 7.18 5.14
N ARG A 562 24.06 7.49 6.41
CA ARG A 562 23.81 8.80 7.00
C ARG A 562 25.10 9.55 7.17
N SER A 563 25.06 10.85 7.00
CA SER A 563 26.11 11.74 7.48
C SER A 563 25.49 12.98 8.13
N ARG A 564 26.28 13.67 8.95
CA ARG A 564 25.88 14.92 9.60
C ARG A 564 26.86 16.01 9.21
N HIS A 565 26.35 17.06 8.57
CA HIS A 565 27.16 18.19 8.13
C HIS A 565 26.41 19.51 8.35
N PHE A 566 27.11 20.54 8.81
CA PHE A 566 26.56 21.89 9.01
C PHE A 566 25.25 21.93 9.82
N GLY A 567 25.14 21.10 10.86
CA GLY A 567 23.94 21.02 11.70
C GLY A 567 22.77 20.22 11.10
N PHE A 568 22.87 19.72 9.87
CA PHE A 568 21.84 18.92 9.21
C PHE A 568 22.23 17.45 9.10
N ASN A 569 21.21 16.59 9.10
CA ASN A 569 21.34 15.18 8.78
C ASN A 569 21.09 14.99 7.28
N TYR A 570 21.93 14.15 6.67
CA TYR A 570 21.84 13.73 5.29
C TYR A 570 21.67 12.22 5.27
N GLN A 571 20.67 11.72 4.58
CA GLN A 571 20.53 10.29 4.31
C GLN A 571 20.55 10.09 2.81
N ALA A 572 21.43 9.23 2.33
CA ALA A 572 21.51 8.87 0.92
C ALA A 572 21.11 7.41 0.71
N LEU A 573 20.34 7.16 -0.35
CA LEU A 573 19.99 5.83 -0.84
C LEU A 573 20.65 5.64 -2.21
N ILE A 574 21.41 4.56 -2.33
CA ILE A 574 22.05 4.14 -3.57
C ILE A 574 21.51 2.76 -3.90
N CYS A 575 21.00 2.57 -5.11
CA CYS A 575 20.55 1.28 -5.60
C CYS A 575 21.28 0.93 -6.88
N ALA A 576 21.84 -0.28 -6.94
CA ALA A 576 22.38 -0.88 -8.16
C ALA A 576 21.38 -1.88 -8.75
N TYR A 577 21.39 -1.99 -10.07
CA TYR A 577 20.41 -2.74 -10.87
C TYR A 577 21.13 -3.70 -11.83
N SER A 578 20.56 -4.88 -12.12
CA SER A 578 21.20 -5.83 -13.05
C SER A 578 21.40 -5.27 -14.45
N CYS A 579 20.49 -4.40 -14.90
CA CYS A 579 20.61 -3.69 -16.17
C CYS A 579 20.49 -2.19 -15.98
N SER A 580 21.36 -1.44 -16.63
CA SER A 580 21.27 0.00 -16.79
C SER A 580 20.14 0.38 -17.75
N LYS A 581 19.69 1.63 -17.68
CA LYS A 581 18.79 2.17 -18.72
C LYS A 581 19.52 2.15 -20.08
N PRO A 582 18.90 1.60 -21.14
CA PRO A 582 19.52 1.57 -22.45
C PRO A 582 19.61 2.97 -23.07
N THR A 583 20.60 3.20 -23.92
CA THR A 583 20.82 4.48 -24.62
C THR A 583 20.44 4.45 -26.10
N LYS A 584 20.28 3.26 -26.69
CA LYS A 584 20.06 3.06 -28.14
C LYS A 584 18.76 2.34 -28.49
N VAL A 585 18.08 1.79 -27.48
CA VAL A 585 16.85 1.02 -27.63
C VAL A 585 15.83 1.52 -26.59
N PRO A 586 14.53 1.31 -26.81
CA PRO A 586 13.51 1.70 -25.84
C PRO A 586 13.79 1.10 -24.45
N VAL A 587 13.50 1.89 -23.41
CA VAL A 587 13.74 1.54 -22.00
C VAL A 587 13.02 0.24 -21.59
N TYR A 588 11.88 -0.04 -22.21
CA TYR A 588 11.22 -1.34 -22.14
C TYR A 588 10.58 -1.69 -23.48
N LYS A 589 10.31 -2.99 -23.69
CA LYS A 589 9.62 -3.47 -24.90
C LYS A 589 8.18 -2.98 -24.91
N LEU A 590 7.82 -2.16 -25.90
CA LEU A 590 6.46 -1.68 -26.10
C LEU A 590 5.56 -2.83 -26.58
N SER A 591 4.31 -2.88 -26.12
CA SER A 591 3.26 -3.77 -26.65
C SER A 591 1.88 -3.16 -26.37
N ARG A 592 0.85 -3.61 -27.09
CA ARG A 592 -0.55 -3.32 -26.80
C ARG A 592 -1.06 -4.06 -25.56
N ILE A 593 -0.52 -5.26 -25.29
CA ILE A 593 -0.93 -6.11 -24.18
C ILE A 593 0.23 -6.22 -23.17
N PRO A 594 0.02 -5.84 -21.90
CA PRO A 594 1.04 -5.99 -20.86
C PRO A 594 1.50 -7.44 -20.74
N ALA A 595 2.81 -7.65 -20.54
CA ALA A 595 3.43 -8.96 -20.35
C ALA A 595 3.26 -9.99 -21.50
N GLU A 596 2.73 -9.59 -22.67
CA GLU A 596 2.50 -10.49 -23.81
C GLU A 596 3.75 -11.22 -24.31
N HIS A 597 4.91 -10.58 -24.18
CA HIS A 597 6.19 -11.10 -24.62
C HIS A 597 7.01 -11.73 -23.48
N CYS A 598 6.40 -12.00 -22.33
CA CYS A 598 7.02 -12.78 -21.28
C CYS A 598 7.03 -14.27 -21.65
N THR A 599 8.18 -14.92 -21.52
CA THR A 599 8.34 -16.33 -21.90
C THR A 599 7.78 -17.27 -20.84
N CYS A 600 7.85 -16.87 -19.57
CA CYS A 600 7.34 -17.61 -18.42
C CYS A 600 5.95 -17.16 -17.97
N GLY A 601 5.25 -16.35 -18.79
CA GLY A 601 3.98 -15.73 -18.44
C GLY A 601 4.12 -14.56 -17.47
N SER A 602 2.99 -14.01 -17.05
CA SER A 602 2.92 -12.90 -16.10
C SER A 602 3.14 -13.35 -14.65
N ASP A 603 3.60 -12.44 -13.80
CA ASP A 603 3.64 -12.65 -12.36
C ASP A 603 2.22 -12.67 -11.76
N HIS A 604 2.05 -13.40 -10.65
CA HIS A 604 0.75 -13.53 -9.99
C HIS A 604 0.30 -12.23 -9.31
N ASN A 605 1.21 -11.60 -8.54
CA ASN A 605 0.92 -10.41 -7.74
C ASN A 605 1.04 -9.14 -8.60
N HIS A 606 1.95 -9.15 -9.57
CA HIS A 606 2.16 -8.04 -10.51
C HIS A 606 1.81 -8.48 -11.94
N LYS A 607 0.51 -8.53 -12.24
CA LYS A 607 -0.03 -9.09 -13.51
C LYS A 607 0.52 -8.45 -14.79
N ASN A 608 1.04 -7.22 -14.73
CA ASN A 608 1.63 -6.53 -15.88
C ASN A 608 3.14 -6.78 -16.03
N LEU A 609 3.76 -7.53 -15.10
CA LEU A 609 5.17 -7.89 -15.13
C LEU A 609 5.35 -9.35 -15.53
N CYS A 610 6.51 -9.69 -16.08
CA CYS A 610 6.92 -11.07 -16.29
C CYS A 610 7.14 -11.79 -14.95
N SER A 611 6.86 -13.09 -14.97
CA SER A 611 7.11 -14.00 -13.86
C SER A 611 8.54 -13.89 -13.32
N ALA A 612 8.71 -14.11 -12.01
CA ALA A 612 10.01 -14.18 -11.35
C ALA A 612 10.95 -15.29 -11.91
N PHE A 613 10.43 -16.19 -12.74
CA PHE A 613 11.21 -17.23 -13.42
C PHE A 613 11.71 -16.82 -14.82
N GLU A 614 11.34 -15.63 -15.31
CA GLU A 614 11.84 -15.09 -16.56
C GLU A 614 13.38 -14.99 -16.53
N ARG A 615 14.05 -15.26 -17.66
CA ARG A 615 15.51 -15.19 -17.76
C ARG A 615 15.94 -14.00 -18.59
N VAL A 616 16.97 -13.30 -18.12
CA VAL A 616 17.66 -12.22 -18.83
C VAL A 616 18.98 -12.77 -19.38
N PRO A 617 19.08 -13.05 -20.69
CA PRO A 617 20.34 -13.48 -21.28
C PRO A 617 21.35 -12.33 -21.40
N SER A 618 20.87 -11.11 -21.67
CA SER A 618 21.67 -9.88 -21.74
C SER A 618 20.78 -8.66 -21.48
N CYS A 619 21.40 -7.56 -21.06
CA CYS A 619 20.75 -6.24 -20.95
C CYS A 619 20.61 -5.54 -22.31
N GLU A 620 21.22 -6.10 -23.36
CA GLU A 620 21.00 -5.67 -24.73
C GLU A 620 19.66 -6.24 -25.20
N ALA A 621 18.67 -5.36 -25.40
CA ALA A 621 17.45 -5.77 -26.07
C ALA A 621 17.83 -6.14 -27.51
N GLU A 622 17.54 -7.39 -27.92
CA GLU A 622 17.65 -7.73 -29.34
C GLU A 622 16.79 -6.73 -30.13
N PRO A 623 17.34 -6.07 -31.16
CA PRO A 623 16.54 -5.22 -32.03
C PRO A 623 15.41 -6.09 -32.62
N PRO A 624 14.13 -5.70 -32.48
CA PRO A 624 13.04 -6.52 -32.98
C PRO A 624 13.15 -6.67 -34.50
N LYS A 625 13.18 -7.91 -35.01
CA LYS A 625 13.15 -8.20 -36.45
C LYS A 625 11.84 -7.77 -37.12
N ASP A 626 10.81 -7.42 -36.33
CA ASP A 626 9.42 -7.30 -36.79
C ASP A 626 8.85 -5.87 -36.72
N LEU A 627 9.66 -4.86 -36.40
CA LEU A 627 9.19 -3.47 -36.19
C LEU A 627 8.87 -2.68 -37.48
N ALA A 628 9.09 -3.25 -38.66
CA ALA A 628 8.80 -2.58 -39.93
C ALA A 628 7.29 -2.34 -40.19
N HIS A 629 6.39 -3.00 -39.46
CA HIS A 629 4.94 -2.95 -39.73
C HIS A 629 4.10 -2.16 -38.73
N ASP A 630 4.55 -1.95 -37.48
CA ASP A 630 3.75 -1.30 -36.44
C ASP A 630 4.16 0.17 -36.18
N MET A 631 5.26 0.65 -36.78
CA MET A 631 5.72 2.06 -36.67
C MET A 631 4.85 3.04 -37.48
N THR A 632 4.09 2.56 -38.47
CA THR A 632 3.10 3.37 -39.20
C THR A 632 1.94 3.82 -38.30
N VAL A 633 1.73 3.15 -37.16
CA VAL A 633 0.70 3.50 -36.16
C VAL A 633 1.18 4.61 -35.21
N MET A 634 2.49 4.86 -35.10
CA MET A 634 3.06 5.88 -34.19
C MET A 634 3.77 7.05 -34.89
N GLY A 635 3.92 7.04 -36.23
CA GLY A 635 4.41 8.18 -37.00
C GLY A 635 5.85 8.62 -36.69
N LEU A 636 6.71 7.73 -36.19
CA LEU A 636 8.10 8.03 -35.83
C LEU A 636 9.06 7.27 -36.75
N ASP A 637 9.79 8.01 -37.57
CA ASP A 637 10.80 7.47 -38.49
C ASP A 637 12.16 7.35 -37.78
N TYR A 638 12.62 6.11 -37.62
CA TYR A 638 13.79 5.71 -36.83
C TYR A 638 15.12 6.22 -37.41
N GLU A 639 15.20 6.49 -38.72
CA GLU A 639 16.45 6.91 -39.37
C GLU A 639 16.78 8.40 -39.18
N SER A 640 15.77 9.27 -39.04
CA SER A 640 15.97 10.73 -38.97
C SER A 640 16.63 11.22 -37.66
N THR A 641 16.67 10.40 -36.60
CA THR A 641 17.18 10.78 -35.27
C THR A 641 18.68 10.59 -35.05
N TRP A 642 19.43 10.07 -36.04
CA TRP A 642 20.83 9.63 -35.85
C TRP A 642 21.92 10.63 -36.30
N ASN A 643 21.57 11.81 -36.80
CA ASN A 643 22.55 12.85 -37.15
C ASN A 643 22.53 14.00 -36.14
N LEU A 644 23.28 13.88 -35.04
CA LEU A 644 23.74 15.04 -34.27
C LEU A 644 25.20 14.87 -33.81
N ASP A 645 26.02 15.70 -34.47
CA ASP A 645 27.41 16.12 -34.32
C ASP A 645 28.25 15.71 -33.10
N LYS A 646 29.45 15.22 -33.43
CA LYS A 646 30.63 15.22 -32.55
C LYS A 646 31.27 16.61 -32.58
N LYS A 647 31.22 17.36 -31.47
CA LYS A 647 32.22 18.41 -31.19
C LYS A 647 32.54 18.56 -29.69
N ALA A 648 33.79 18.20 -29.41
CA ALA A 648 34.72 18.63 -28.36
C ALA A 648 34.19 19.14 -27.00
N LEU A 649 34.61 18.45 -25.92
CA LEU A 649 34.74 19.03 -24.58
C LEU A 649 36.19 18.86 -24.12
N ASN A 650 36.86 20.01 -24.03
CA ASN A 650 38.23 20.20 -23.58
C ASN A 650 38.32 20.02 -22.05
N THR A 651 39.38 19.37 -21.59
CA THR A 651 39.62 19.01 -20.20
C THR A 651 40.38 20.11 -19.46
N SER A 652 39.84 20.65 -18.36
CA SER A 652 40.66 21.33 -17.35
C SER A 652 40.07 21.25 -15.92
N ASN A 653 40.89 20.68 -15.04
CA ASN A 653 40.98 20.75 -13.56
C ASN A 653 39.74 20.43 -12.67
N PRO A 654 39.70 19.26 -11.98
CA PRO A 654 38.59 18.85 -11.10
C PRO A 654 38.52 19.49 -9.71
N VAL A 655 39.57 20.20 -9.26
CA VAL A 655 39.61 20.73 -7.87
C VAL A 655 38.90 22.08 -7.74
N GLN A 656 38.83 22.87 -8.82
CA GLN A 656 38.22 24.19 -8.81
C GLN A 656 36.67 24.16 -8.81
N ASN A 657 36.05 23.06 -9.30
CA ASN A 657 34.60 22.98 -9.48
C ASN A 657 33.81 22.60 -8.22
N VAL A 658 34.49 22.21 -7.13
CA VAL A 658 33.84 21.91 -5.85
C VAL A 658 33.55 23.20 -5.07
N ALA A 659 34.37 24.25 -5.23
CA ALA A 659 34.17 25.53 -4.58
C ALA A 659 32.98 26.31 -5.18
N ASN A 660 32.84 26.30 -6.51
CA ASN A 660 31.83 27.12 -7.19
C ASN A 660 30.39 26.63 -7.03
N PHE A 661 30.17 25.36 -6.65
CA PHE A 661 28.82 24.84 -6.39
C PHE A 661 28.33 25.09 -4.95
N ILE A 662 29.25 25.35 -4.01
CA ILE A 662 28.91 25.65 -2.61
C ILE A 662 28.51 27.12 -2.44
N GLU A 663 28.97 28.03 -3.31
CA GLU A 663 28.68 29.48 -3.21
C GLU A 663 27.50 29.98 -4.06
N GLY A 664 26.73 29.09 -4.70
CA GLY A 664 25.43 29.47 -5.25
C GLY A 664 25.46 30.47 -6.41
N GLN A 665 26.50 30.48 -7.25
CA GLN A 665 26.46 31.19 -8.53
C GLN A 665 26.14 30.20 -9.67
N ALA A 666 24.98 30.42 -10.28
CA ALA A 666 24.55 29.70 -11.49
C ALA A 666 25.30 30.26 -12.72
N THR A 667 25.86 29.35 -13.52
CA THR A 667 26.00 29.51 -14.98
C THR A 667 25.72 28.17 -15.64
#